data_AF-A0A6J1LUW5-F1
#
_entry.id   AF-A0A6J1LUW5-F1
#
_cell.length_a   1.000
_cell.length_b   1.000
_cell.length_c   1.000
_cell.angle_alpha   90.00
_cell.angle_beta   90.00
_cell.angle_gamma   90.00
#
_symmetry.space_group_name_H-M   'P 1'
#
loop_
_entity.id
_entity.type
_entity.pdbx_description
1 polymer ?
#
loop_
_entity_poly.entity_id
_entity_poly.type
_entity_poly.pdbx_seq_one_letter_code
_entity_poly.pdbx_strand_id
1 'polypeptide(L)'
;MFARRGPSALAALLLLCCYTTHAAAADLADKLRDDSELSQSTAKSFKRLMPVRFYSLLEQNPVANSTLSLRSCTIFVPTNEAFQRHKGPTHVLYHITTAAFSKDQLEKTVSSDMDGNPPLYITKSRNGDIYVNNARIIPSLSVELTNREGKRQVMHIIDEVLEPLTSLPTAKTEINNLDALQFIQKADQLTVGDNKLRTYRSQMALMKKESLYMAPGAHTFLLPVDEGFKITTRSSLVDGKVIDGHVIPNTVIFTAASQHDEPKTSAAFEDQLKVTVSFFKQKDGKMYVKSNTIVGDAKHPEGVVLSEIVKANIPVKNGVIHLIRRPLMIIDTTVTQFLQDNGENGALRKFLEVIMDAGGAVLDGINNLSEVTILAPSNEAWNTSSIDNIIRDRQRMSDILNMHIIKERLNVEKIRQKNANMIAQVPTVNNRTFLYFNINGEGADAKITVEGGGVNATVLQADVAQTNGYVHIIDHVLGVPHTTVLGKLETDPMMKATYEMGHFSNFNDQLNNTQRRYTFFVPRDKGWQKTELDYPSAHKKLFMRDFAYHSKYILERHLVIADHVFTMKDLAQMSLTTDNVVLPTFRDSLKMKVTEEAGRYVITWNFKKINVYRPDVECTNGIIHVIDYPLLQEKDVVVSGGSYLPESSICIMLANLIMITVAKFLN
;
A
#
# COMPACT_ATOMS: atom_id res chain seq x y z
N MET A 1 19.20 -15.19 -50.88
CA MET A 1 20.07 -14.03 -50.65
C MET A 1 19.27 -13.02 -49.81
N PHE A 2 19.67 -12.82 -48.54
CA PHE A 2 19.32 -11.73 -47.59
C PHE A 2 17.86 -11.25 -47.45
N ALA A 3 17.22 -11.52 -46.30
CA ALA A 3 16.95 -10.56 -45.19
C ALA A 3 15.61 -9.79 -45.35
N ARG A 4 14.75 -9.50 -44.36
CA ARG A 4 14.95 -9.16 -42.94
C ARG A 4 13.58 -9.01 -42.23
N ARG A 5 13.60 -9.17 -40.89
CA ARG A 5 12.70 -8.63 -39.84
C ARG A 5 11.36 -9.34 -39.58
N GLY A 6 11.13 -9.61 -38.29
CA GLY A 6 10.03 -10.41 -37.74
C GLY A 6 9.13 -9.66 -36.76
N PRO A 7 8.26 -10.38 -36.04
CA PRO A 7 7.42 -9.86 -34.95
C PRO A 7 7.99 -10.34 -33.59
N SER A 8 7.62 -9.88 -32.40
CA SER A 8 6.82 -8.75 -31.92
C SER A 8 6.98 -8.82 -30.40
N ALA A 9 7.84 -7.98 -29.83
CA ALA A 9 8.01 -7.88 -28.38
C ALA A 9 6.84 -7.09 -27.79
N LEU A 10 5.73 -7.74 -27.46
CA LEU A 10 4.66 -7.11 -26.66
C LEU A 10 3.82 -8.07 -25.81
N ALA A 11 3.99 -9.39 -25.94
CA ALA A 11 3.32 -10.38 -25.08
C ALA A 11 4.16 -10.81 -23.85
N ALA A 12 5.40 -10.31 -23.69
CA ALA A 12 6.33 -10.77 -22.65
C ALA A 12 6.36 -9.89 -21.39
N LEU A 13 5.70 -8.73 -21.36
CA LEU A 13 5.89 -7.76 -20.27
C LEU A 13 4.92 -7.91 -19.09
N LEU A 14 3.83 -8.66 -19.22
CA LEU A 14 2.85 -8.89 -18.15
C LEU A 14 3.07 -10.19 -17.36
N LEU A 15 4.00 -11.04 -17.81
CA LEU A 15 4.46 -12.22 -17.07
C LEU A 15 5.73 -11.95 -16.24
N LEU A 16 6.39 -10.79 -16.38
CA LEU A 16 7.69 -10.58 -15.70
C LEU A 16 7.58 -10.09 -14.25
N CYS A 17 6.43 -9.61 -13.75
CA CYS A 17 6.35 -9.07 -12.39
C CYS A 17 5.97 -10.08 -11.30
N CYS A 18 5.46 -11.26 -11.65
CA CYS A 18 5.26 -12.37 -10.71
C CYS A 18 6.41 -13.38 -10.73
N TYR A 19 7.31 -13.30 -11.73
CA TYR A 19 8.46 -14.19 -11.85
C TYR A 19 9.71 -13.66 -11.13
N THR A 20 9.79 -12.40 -10.73
CA THR A 20 11.03 -11.84 -10.14
C THR A 20 11.32 -12.33 -8.71
N THR A 21 10.30 -12.72 -7.94
CA THR A 21 10.49 -13.31 -6.61
C THR A 21 10.79 -14.81 -6.69
N HIS A 22 10.16 -15.52 -7.64
CA HIS A 22 10.44 -16.94 -7.90
C HIS A 22 11.76 -17.15 -8.63
N ALA A 23 12.15 -16.27 -9.54
CA ALA A 23 13.40 -16.35 -10.27
C ALA A 23 14.60 -16.01 -9.39
N ALA A 24 14.47 -15.11 -8.41
CA ALA A 24 15.55 -14.87 -7.44
C ALA A 24 15.74 -16.05 -6.48
N ALA A 25 14.64 -16.72 -6.07
CA ALA A 25 14.71 -17.94 -5.27
C ALA A 25 15.24 -19.15 -6.06
N ALA A 26 14.89 -19.25 -7.36
CA ALA A 26 15.41 -20.26 -8.27
C ALA A 26 16.88 -19.99 -8.64
N ASP A 27 17.27 -18.74 -8.89
CA ASP A 27 18.66 -18.32 -9.18
C ASP A 27 19.56 -18.48 -7.95
N LEU A 28 19.05 -18.28 -6.72
CA LEU A 28 19.78 -18.59 -5.49
C LEU A 28 19.90 -20.10 -5.27
N ALA A 29 18.84 -20.87 -5.54
CA ALA A 29 18.87 -22.34 -5.45
C ALA A 29 19.81 -22.96 -6.51
N ASP A 30 19.86 -22.39 -7.72
CA ASP A 30 20.76 -22.80 -8.80
C ASP A 30 22.21 -22.35 -8.53
N LYS A 31 22.44 -21.14 -7.98
CA LYS A 31 23.76 -20.70 -7.52
C LYS A 31 24.28 -21.47 -6.30
N LEU A 32 23.39 -21.93 -5.42
CA LEU A 32 23.74 -22.82 -4.29
C LEU A 32 23.96 -24.27 -4.74
N ARG A 33 23.44 -24.65 -5.91
CA ARG A 33 23.71 -25.93 -6.56
C ARG A 33 25.08 -25.95 -7.25
N ASP A 34 25.58 -24.79 -7.67
CA ASP A 34 26.93 -24.58 -8.22
C ASP A 34 28.02 -24.40 -7.15
N ASP A 35 27.67 -24.34 -5.86
CA ASP A 35 28.65 -24.48 -4.78
C ASP A 35 29.07 -25.96 -4.72
N SER A 36 30.20 -26.26 -5.37
CA SER A 36 30.71 -27.60 -5.70
C SER A 36 30.91 -28.57 -4.51
N GLU A 37 30.53 -28.21 -3.28
CA GLU A 37 30.59 -29.04 -2.09
C GLU A 37 29.27 -29.70 -1.66
N LEU A 38 28.11 -29.32 -2.22
CA LEU A 38 26.81 -29.92 -1.88
C LEU A 38 26.29 -30.99 -2.85
N SER A 39 27.17 -31.58 -3.68
CA SER A 39 26.85 -32.72 -4.54
C SER A 39 26.48 -33.97 -3.71
N GLN A 40 25.17 -34.28 -3.68
CA GLN A 40 24.59 -35.51 -3.16
C GLN A 40 25.18 -36.73 -3.90
N SER A 41 26.12 -37.46 -3.27
CA SER A 41 26.25 -38.93 -3.39
C SER A 41 27.39 -39.59 -2.58
N THR A 42 28.18 -38.86 -1.78
CA THR A 42 29.33 -39.52 -1.07
C THR A 42 29.66 -39.06 0.36
N ALA A 43 28.85 -38.19 0.99
CA ALA A 43 29.17 -37.67 2.33
C ALA A 43 28.76 -38.64 3.46
N LYS A 44 29.72 -39.33 4.08
CA LYS A 44 29.52 -40.20 5.27
C LYS A 44 29.40 -39.45 6.61
N SER A 45 29.33 -38.11 6.62
CA SER A 45 29.28 -37.30 7.84
C SER A 45 28.77 -35.87 7.57
N PHE A 46 28.02 -35.28 8.51
CA PHE A 46 27.59 -33.87 8.47
C PHE A 46 28.75 -32.90 8.30
N LYS A 47 29.95 -33.25 8.75
CA LYS A 47 31.15 -32.42 8.66
C LYS A 47 31.49 -31.98 7.23
N ARG A 48 31.08 -32.74 6.21
CA ARG A 48 31.35 -32.43 4.79
C ARG A 48 30.25 -31.63 4.10
N LEU A 49 29.11 -31.44 4.74
CA LEU A 49 27.92 -30.80 4.16
C LEU A 49 27.62 -29.43 4.80
N MET A 50 28.34 -29.07 5.87
CA MET A 50 28.17 -27.80 6.58
C MET A 50 29.00 -26.70 5.91
N PRO A 51 28.47 -25.47 5.79
CA PRO A 51 29.24 -24.32 5.36
C PRO A 51 30.48 -24.12 6.24
N VAL A 52 31.62 -23.86 5.59
CA VAL A 52 32.97 -23.84 6.20
C VAL A 52 33.03 -22.95 7.46
N ARG A 53 32.34 -21.80 7.45
CA ARG A 53 32.34 -20.86 8.60
C ARG A 53 31.64 -21.41 9.84
N PHE A 54 30.46 -22.03 9.70
CA PHE A 54 29.78 -22.62 10.86
C PHE A 54 30.52 -23.86 11.35
N TYR A 55 31.02 -24.65 10.40
CA TYR A 55 31.79 -25.86 10.70
C TYR A 55 33.01 -25.57 11.58
N SER A 56 33.79 -24.53 11.26
CA SER A 56 34.99 -24.17 12.03
C SER A 56 34.67 -23.77 13.47
N LEU A 57 33.58 -23.02 13.67
CA LEU A 57 33.10 -22.64 15.02
C LEU A 57 32.63 -23.86 15.80
N LEU A 58 31.92 -24.77 15.13
CA LEU A 58 31.43 -26.00 15.74
C LEU A 58 32.58 -26.92 16.15
N GLU A 59 33.60 -27.07 15.30
CA GLU A 59 34.73 -27.95 15.56
C GLU A 59 35.60 -27.47 16.74
N GLN A 60 35.63 -26.15 16.97
CA GLN A 60 36.29 -25.54 18.12
C GLN A 60 35.49 -25.65 19.43
N ASN A 61 34.21 -26.07 19.36
CA ASN A 61 33.36 -26.20 20.54
C ASN A 61 33.30 -27.66 21.06
N PRO A 62 33.90 -27.96 22.23
CA PRO A 62 33.99 -29.34 22.73
C PRO A 62 32.63 -29.94 23.10
N VAL A 63 31.68 -29.12 23.57
CA VAL A 63 30.33 -29.56 23.92
C VAL A 63 29.56 -29.92 22.66
N ALA A 64 29.59 -29.07 21.63
CA ALA A 64 28.93 -29.34 20.35
C ALA A 64 29.47 -30.62 19.69
N ASN A 65 30.80 -30.81 19.69
CA ASN A 65 31.43 -32.03 19.20
C ASN A 65 31.00 -33.28 19.98
N SER A 66 30.86 -33.16 21.30
CA SER A 66 30.39 -34.25 22.16
C SER A 66 28.93 -34.61 21.87
N THR A 67 28.05 -33.60 21.74
CA THR A 67 26.64 -33.79 21.36
C THR A 67 26.52 -34.48 20.00
N LEU A 68 27.28 -34.04 19.01
CA LEU A 68 27.35 -34.68 17.69
C LEU A 68 27.85 -36.13 17.72
N SER A 69 28.79 -36.44 18.60
CA SER A 69 29.41 -37.77 18.65
C SER A 69 28.57 -38.78 19.43
N LEU A 70 27.82 -38.33 20.44
CA LEU A 70 27.22 -39.22 21.44
C LEU A 70 25.69 -39.21 21.49
N ARG A 71 25.02 -38.21 20.88
CA ARG A 71 23.57 -38.01 21.03
C ARG A 71 22.86 -37.93 19.68
N SER A 72 21.56 -38.19 19.74
CA SER A 72 20.67 -37.79 18.66
C SER A 72 20.47 -36.27 18.74
N CYS A 73 20.48 -35.56 17.62
CA CYS A 73 20.41 -34.10 17.65
C CYS A 73 19.81 -33.52 16.36
N THR A 74 19.34 -32.28 16.46
CA THR A 74 19.02 -31.44 15.30
C THR A 74 19.97 -30.26 15.29
N ILE A 75 20.49 -29.89 14.13
CA ILE A 75 21.40 -28.76 13.97
C ILE A 75 20.83 -27.82 12.94
N PHE A 76 20.63 -26.57 13.33
CA PHE A 76 20.24 -25.48 12.45
C PHE A 76 21.49 -24.76 11.96
N VAL A 77 21.84 -24.94 10.70
CA VAL A 77 23.13 -24.49 10.15
C VAL A 77 22.92 -23.25 9.29
N PRO A 78 23.44 -22.08 9.68
CA PRO A 78 23.29 -20.88 8.87
C PRO A 78 24.09 -20.95 7.57
N THR A 79 23.57 -20.38 6.49
CA THR A 79 24.30 -20.24 5.22
C THR A 79 25.51 -19.32 5.36
N ASN A 80 26.48 -19.43 4.44
CA ASN A 80 27.60 -18.48 4.38
C ASN A 80 27.12 -17.02 4.20
N GLU A 81 26.05 -16.81 3.44
CA GLU A 81 25.43 -15.50 3.27
C GLU A 81 24.86 -14.95 4.59
N ALA A 82 24.23 -15.80 5.41
CA ALA A 82 23.78 -15.42 6.75
C ALA A 82 24.96 -14.91 7.61
N PHE A 83 26.13 -15.57 7.54
CA PHE A 83 27.35 -15.11 8.22
C PHE A 83 27.96 -13.84 7.63
N GLN A 84 27.71 -13.53 6.37
CA GLN A 84 28.15 -12.25 5.79
C GLN A 84 27.29 -11.08 6.29
N ARG A 85 26.00 -11.34 6.54
CA ARG A 85 25.06 -10.35 7.10
C ARG A 85 25.19 -10.19 8.62
N HIS A 86 25.56 -11.27 9.33
CA HIS A 86 25.73 -11.27 10.79
C HIS A 86 26.98 -10.53 11.24
N LYS A 87 26.87 -9.68 12.27
CA LYS A 87 27.98 -8.87 12.80
C LYS A 87 28.35 -9.21 14.26
N GLY A 88 27.63 -10.12 14.90
CA GLY A 88 27.79 -10.49 16.31
C GLY A 88 28.56 -11.80 16.53
N PRO A 89 28.81 -12.16 17.80
CA PRO A 89 29.27 -13.50 18.14
C PRO A 89 28.22 -14.54 17.74
N THR A 90 28.68 -15.76 17.46
CA THR A 90 27.79 -16.88 17.12
C THR A 90 27.81 -17.90 18.23
N HIS A 91 26.64 -18.24 18.74
CA HIS A 91 26.47 -19.23 19.80
C HIS A 91 26.13 -20.58 19.19
N VAL A 92 27.15 -21.41 18.95
CA VAL A 92 27.01 -22.72 18.29
C VAL A 92 25.98 -23.61 18.99
N LEU A 93 26.00 -23.68 20.33
CA LEU A 93 25.07 -24.51 21.09
C LEU A 93 23.61 -24.05 20.98
N TYR A 94 23.37 -22.76 20.67
CA TYR A 94 22.02 -22.26 20.42
C TYR A 94 21.42 -22.79 19.11
N HIS A 95 22.26 -23.29 18.22
CA HIS A 95 21.87 -23.87 16.94
C HIS A 95 21.69 -25.39 17.00
N ILE A 96 21.91 -26.02 18.16
CA ILE A 96 21.88 -27.47 18.33
C ILE A 96 20.78 -27.83 19.33
N THR A 97 20.06 -28.91 19.08
CA THR A 97 19.13 -29.53 20.05
C THR A 97 19.64 -30.91 20.47
N THR A 98 19.12 -31.44 21.58
CA THR A 98 19.49 -32.77 22.10
C THR A 98 18.59 -33.91 21.63
N ALA A 99 17.76 -33.66 20.61
CA ALA A 99 16.88 -34.64 19.99
C ALA A 99 16.80 -34.43 18.47
N ALA A 100 16.54 -35.50 17.72
CA ALA A 100 16.48 -35.47 16.27
C ALA A 100 15.05 -35.24 15.77
N PHE A 101 14.82 -34.08 15.15
CA PHE A 101 13.54 -33.67 14.59
C PHE A 101 13.68 -33.50 13.08
N SER A 102 12.91 -34.28 12.32
CA SER A 102 12.67 -33.97 10.91
C SER A 102 11.78 -32.73 10.77
N LYS A 103 11.66 -32.22 9.55
CA LYS A 103 10.77 -31.09 9.20
C LYS A 103 9.35 -31.27 9.77
N ASP A 104 8.82 -32.48 9.71
CA ASP A 104 7.44 -32.79 10.12
C ASP A 104 7.31 -33.10 11.61
N GLN A 105 8.44 -33.36 12.29
CA GLN A 105 8.52 -33.63 13.73
C GLN A 105 8.87 -32.39 14.56
N LEU A 106 9.19 -31.26 13.92
CA LEU A 106 9.43 -29.99 14.61
C LEU A 106 8.15 -29.52 15.32
N GLU A 107 8.15 -29.59 16.64
CA GLU A 107 7.11 -29.03 17.50
C GLU A 107 7.14 -27.49 17.50
N LYS A 108 6.12 -26.84 18.08
CA LYS A 108 6.05 -25.36 18.15
C LYS A 108 7.24 -24.73 18.88
N THR A 109 7.88 -25.48 19.77
CA THR A 109 9.08 -25.05 20.50
C THR A 109 10.00 -26.24 20.70
N VAL A 110 11.29 -26.05 20.47
CA VAL A 110 12.34 -27.02 20.78
C VAL A 110 13.41 -26.37 21.66
N SER A 111 14.04 -27.14 22.53
CA SER A 111 15.11 -26.64 23.39
C SER A 111 16.47 -26.71 22.71
N SER A 112 17.25 -25.64 22.79
CA SER A 112 18.66 -25.65 22.40
C SER A 112 19.54 -26.35 23.44
N ASP A 113 20.75 -26.75 23.03
CA ASP A 113 21.80 -27.37 23.85
C ASP A 113 22.69 -26.31 24.54
N MET A 114 22.29 -25.02 24.47
CA MET A 114 22.95 -23.92 25.18
C MET A 114 22.56 -23.93 26.66
N ASP A 115 23.44 -23.42 27.52
CA ASP A 115 23.19 -23.35 28.96
C ASP A 115 21.85 -22.68 29.31
N GLY A 116 21.10 -23.31 30.21
CA GLY A 116 19.73 -22.93 30.55
C GLY A 116 18.65 -23.37 29.55
N ASN A 117 19.05 -24.02 28.45
CA ASN A 117 18.19 -24.56 27.40
C ASN A 117 17.17 -23.55 26.84
N PRO A 118 17.62 -22.35 26.39
CA PRO A 118 16.71 -21.35 25.85
C PRO A 118 15.92 -21.92 24.65
N PRO A 119 14.63 -21.57 24.52
CA PRO A 119 13.77 -22.12 23.49
C PRO A 119 14.14 -21.59 22.09
N LEU A 120 13.88 -22.44 21.11
CA LEU A 120 13.80 -22.12 19.70
C LEU A 120 12.34 -22.30 19.28
N TYR A 121 11.71 -21.24 18.80
CA TYR A 121 10.31 -21.26 18.38
C TYR A 121 10.20 -21.66 16.91
N ILE A 122 9.30 -22.57 16.60
CA ILE A 122 9.04 -23.00 15.23
C ILE A 122 7.73 -22.38 14.76
N THR A 123 7.80 -21.58 13.69
CA THR A 123 6.62 -20.95 13.08
C THR A 123 6.50 -21.38 11.62
N LYS A 124 5.25 -21.44 11.13
CA LYS A 124 4.95 -21.79 9.73
C LYS A 124 4.23 -20.63 9.07
N SER A 125 4.73 -20.18 7.93
CA SER A 125 4.07 -19.17 7.09
C SER A 125 2.88 -19.77 6.34
N ARG A 126 1.99 -18.93 5.79
CA ARG A 126 0.89 -19.36 4.90
C ARG A 126 1.39 -20.17 3.70
N ASN A 127 2.61 -19.85 3.23
CA ASN A 127 3.21 -20.50 2.06
C ASN A 127 3.83 -21.86 2.40
N GLY A 128 3.75 -22.32 3.65
CA GLY A 128 4.34 -23.59 4.11
C GLY A 128 5.83 -23.52 4.45
N ASP A 129 6.45 -22.35 4.33
CA ASP A 129 7.80 -22.09 4.82
C ASP A 129 7.85 -22.25 6.34
N ILE A 130 8.91 -22.90 6.84
CA ILE A 130 9.12 -23.14 8.27
C ILE A 130 10.26 -22.24 8.74
N TYR A 131 10.09 -21.61 9.89
CA TYR A 131 11.06 -20.74 10.51
C TYR A 131 11.43 -21.26 11.89
N VAL A 132 12.70 -21.10 12.25
CA VAL A 132 13.23 -21.30 13.60
C VAL A 132 13.60 -19.91 14.12
N ASN A 133 12.88 -19.44 15.14
CA ASN A 133 12.82 -18.03 15.50
C ASN A 133 12.48 -17.18 14.26
N ASN A 134 13.40 -16.30 13.84
CA ASN A 134 13.24 -15.48 12.63
C ASN A 134 13.86 -16.10 11.37
N ALA A 135 14.67 -17.16 11.49
CA ALA A 135 15.43 -17.74 10.39
C ALA A 135 14.60 -18.77 9.63
N ARG A 136 14.53 -18.67 8.30
CA ARG A 136 13.79 -19.62 7.46
C ARG A 136 14.62 -20.89 7.24
N ILE A 137 14.01 -22.05 7.42
CA ILE A 137 14.59 -23.34 7.02
C ILE A 137 14.49 -23.48 5.50
N ILE A 138 15.60 -23.81 4.85
CA ILE A 138 15.68 -24.14 3.43
C ILE A 138 15.45 -25.66 3.29
N PRO A 139 14.24 -26.13 2.93
CA PRO A 139 13.88 -27.53 3.09
C PRO A 139 14.68 -28.46 2.16
N SER A 140 15.01 -28.01 0.95
CA SER A 140 15.77 -28.77 -0.05
C SER A 140 17.19 -29.12 0.40
N LEU A 141 17.72 -28.42 1.41
CA LEU A 141 19.07 -28.62 1.94
C LEU A 141 19.07 -29.32 3.30
N SER A 142 17.91 -29.78 3.78
CA SER A 142 17.84 -30.55 5.02
C SER A 142 18.35 -31.98 4.81
N VAL A 143 19.16 -32.47 5.74
CA VAL A 143 19.81 -33.79 5.63
C VAL A 143 19.60 -34.58 6.92
N GLU A 144 19.27 -35.86 6.78
CA GLU A 144 19.21 -36.79 7.92
C GLU A 144 20.28 -37.86 7.78
N LEU A 145 21.02 -38.10 8.86
CA LEU A 145 22.08 -39.10 8.93
C LEU A 145 22.02 -39.84 10.27
N THR A 146 22.88 -40.86 10.40
CA THR A 146 23.16 -41.53 11.67
C THR A 146 24.65 -41.39 11.97
N ASN A 147 25.01 -41.08 13.20
CA ASN A 147 26.41 -41.01 13.61
C ASN A 147 27.03 -42.40 13.79
N ARG A 148 28.32 -42.46 14.13
CA ARG A 148 29.06 -43.72 14.33
C ARG A 148 28.48 -44.60 15.45
N GLU A 149 27.83 -43.98 16.43
CA GLU A 149 27.20 -44.63 17.58
C GLU A 149 25.72 -45.01 17.32
N GLY A 150 25.27 -44.97 16.06
CA GLY A 150 23.89 -45.32 15.71
C GLY A 150 22.85 -44.27 16.12
N LYS A 151 23.24 -43.05 16.50
CA LYS A 151 22.31 -41.98 16.89
C LYS A 151 21.86 -41.18 15.68
N ARG A 152 20.55 -40.94 15.57
CA ARG A 152 19.94 -40.17 14.48
C ARG A 152 20.32 -38.71 14.59
N GLN A 153 20.67 -38.08 13.49
CA GLN A 153 21.00 -36.67 13.44
C GLN A 153 20.28 -36.01 12.27
N VAL A 154 19.76 -34.80 12.49
CA VAL A 154 19.08 -34.01 11.47
C VAL A 154 19.78 -32.65 11.33
N MET A 155 20.01 -32.21 10.10
CA MET A 155 20.58 -30.92 9.78
C MET A 155 19.57 -30.13 8.95
N HIS A 156 19.27 -28.91 9.38
CA HIS A 156 18.42 -27.96 8.67
C HIS A 156 19.26 -26.74 8.32
N ILE A 157 19.39 -26.42 7.03
CA ILE A 157 20.05 -25.17 6.63
C ILE A 157 19.08 -24.00 6.84
N ILE A 158 19.56 -22.90 7.41
CA ILE A 158 18.78 -21.68 7.69
C ILE A 158 19.43 -20.44 7.08
N ASP A 159 18.63 -19.42 6.75
CA ASP A 159 19.07 -18.21 6.05
C ASP A 159 19.46 -17.01 6.94
N GLU A 160 19.42 -17.19 8.27
CA GLU A 160 19.90 -16.24 9.28
C GLU A 160 20.65 -16.98 10.41
N VAL A 161 21.53 -16.28 11.12
CA VAL A 161 22.20 -16.82 12.32
C VAL A 161 21.24 -16.67 13.51
N LEU A 162 21.05 -17.73 14.29
CA LEU A 162 20.21 -17.68 15.49
C LEU A 162 20.92 -16.92 16.61
N GLU A 163 20.25 -15.90 17.14
CA GLU A 163 20.77 -15.06 18.22
C GLU A 163 20.01 -15.32 19.53
N PRO A 164 20.67 -15.88 20.57
CA PRO A 164 20.08 -15.97 21.88
C PRO A 164 20.14 -14.61 22.59
N LEU A 165 19.28 -14.43 23.59
CA LEU A 165 19.41 -13.33 24.53
C LEU A 165 20.62 -13.58 25.45
N THR A 166 21.60 -12.67 25.46
CA THR A 166 22.81 -12.77 26.27
C THR A 166 22.96 -11.60 27.24
N SER A 167 23.70 -11.81 28.32
CA SER A 167 24.12 -10.74 29.23
C SER A 167 25.24 -9.88 28.63
N LEU A 168 25.33 -8.63 29.05
CA LEU A 168 26.48 -7.76 28.78
C LEU A 168 27.74 -8.30 29.49
N PRO A 169 28.95 -8.05 28.95
CA PRO A 169 30.20 -8.46 29.60
C PRO A 169 30.40 -7.91 31.03
N THR A 170 29.71 -6.81 31.35
CA THR A 170 29.75 -6.14 32.66
C THR A 170 28.76 -6.74 33.67
N ALA A 171 27.89 -7.67 33.26
CA ALA A 171 26.93 -8.31 34.14
C ALA A 171 27.65 -9.21 35.16
N LYS A 172 27.27 -9.12 36.44
CA LYS A 172 27.88 -9.88 37.53
C LYS A 172 27.32 -11.29 37.71
N THR A 173 26.19 -11.58 37.07
CA THR A 173 25.46 -12.84 37.20
C THR A 173 25.20 -13.43 35.83
N GLU A 174 25.36 -14.74 35.68
CA GLU A 174 24.89 -15.45 34.51
C GLU A 174 23.37 -15.36 34.39
N ILE A 175 22.90 -15.08 33.18
CA ILE A 175 21.49 -14.85 32.88
C ILE A 175 21.12 -15.75 31.71
N ASN A 176 20.41 -16.84 32.01
CA ASN A 176 19.99 -17.82 31.02
C ASN A 176 18.47 -18.00 31.02
N ASN A 177 17.88 -18.17 29.84
CA ASN A 177 16.48 -18.56 29.61
C ASN A 177 15.45 -17.75 30.41
N LEU A 178 15.52 -16.42 30.29
CA LEU A 178 14.60 -15.49 30.96
C LEU A 178 13.19 -15.56 30.38
N ASP A 179 12.17 -15.44 31.23
CA ASP A 179 10.83 -15.05 30.79
C ASP A 179 10.74 -13.53 30.51
N ALA A 180 9.61 -13.07 29.97
CA ALA A 180 9.44 -11.67 29.60
C ALA A 180 9.49 -10.70 30.80
N LEU A 181 8.99 -11.08 31.97
CA LEU A 181 9.07 -10.23 33.16
C LEU A 181 10.52 -10.08 33.62
N GLN A 182 11.26 -11.19 33.69
CA GLN A 182 12.67 -11.19 34.06
C GLN A 182 13.51 -10.40 33.06
N PHE A 183 13.19 -10.48 31.76
CA PHE A 183 13.79 -9.62 30.74
C PHE A 183 13.58 -8.14 31.08
N ILE A 184 12.34 -7.72 31.35
CA ILE A 184 12.02 -6.32 31.67
C ILE A 184 12.79 -5.86 32.93
N GLN A 185 12.87 -6.71 33.95
CA GLN A 185 13.58 -6.41 35.19
C GLN A 185 15.09 -6.26 34.99
N LYS A 186 15.69 -7.05 34.08
CA LYS A 186 17.14 -7.11 33.85
C LYS A 186 17.60 -6.44 32.55
N ALA A 187 16.74 -5.70 31.86
CA ALA A 187 17.03 -5.11 30.54
C ALA A 187 18.35 -4.32 30.50
N ASP A 188 18.70 -3.58 31.56
CA ASP A 188 19.96 -2.82 31.66
C ASP A 188 21.24 -3.71 31.67
N GLN A 189 21.10 -5.02 31.85
CA GLN A 189 22.20 -6.00 31.92
C GLN A 189 22.29 -6.88 30.67
N LEU A 190 21.42 -6.66 29.67
CA LEU A 190 21.26 -7.52 28.51
C LEU A 190 21.76 -6.83 27.23
N THR A 191 22.07 -7.61 26.20
CA THR A 191 22.51 -7.10 24.88
C THR A 191 21.36 -6.52 24.06
N VAL A 192 20.64 -5.53 24.59
CA VAL A 192 19.45 -4.92 23.96
C VAL A 192 19.71 -3.55 23.29
N GLY A 193 20.98 -3.11 23.27
CA GLY A 193 21.38 -1.79 22.76
C GLY A 193 21.05 -0.68 23.77
N ASP A 194 20.93 0.56 23.30
CA ASP A 194 20.61 1.73 24.15
C ASP A 194 19.12 1.82 24.57
N ASN A 195 18.35 0.75 24.29
CA ASN A 195 16.91 0.67 24.50
C ASN A 195 16.56 0.39 25.98
N LYS A 196 16.36 1.45 26.76
CA LYS A 196 15.95 1.34 28.17
C LYS A 196 14.44 1.15 28.32
N LEU A 197 14.02 0.45 29.38
CA LEU A 197 12.61 0.09 29.67
C LEU A 197 12.14 0.54 31.06
N ARG A 198 12.80 1.53 31.67
CA ARG A 198 12.57 1.89 33.08
C ARG A 198 11.17 2.42 33.32
N THR A 199 10.69 3.26 32.40
CA THR A 199 9.39 3.92 32.49
C THR A 199 8.27 2.90 32.39
N TYR A 200 8.30 2.06 31.36
CA TYR A 200 7.28 1.03 31.16
C TYR A 200 7.28 0.00 32.29
N ARG A 201 8.47 -0.43 32.76
CA ARG A 201 8.60 -1.32 33.92
C ARG A 201 7.96 -0.72 35.17
N SER A 202 8.17 0.58 35.42
CA SER A 202 7.58 1.26 36.57
C SER A 202 6.05 1.29 36.49
N GLN A 203 5.49 1.55 35.31
CA GLN A 203 4.03 1.54 35.10
C GLN A 203 3.45 0.13 35.24
N MET A 204 4.11 -0.89 34.70
CA MET A 204 3.72 -2.29 34.87
C MET A 204 3.62 -2.69 36.35
N ALA A 205 4.61 -2.29 37.16
CA ALA A 205 4.61 -2.56 38.60
C ALA A 205 3.52 -1.78 39.35
N LEU A 206 3.32 -0.51 38.99
CA LEU A 206 2.27 0.32 39.59
C LEU A 206 0.87 -0.26 39.32
N MET A 207 0.64 -0.76 38.10
CA MET A 207 -0.63 -1.35 37.67
C MET A 207 -0.80 -2.83 38.07
N LYS A 208 0.21 -3.43 38.73
CA LYS A 208 0.22 -4.84 39.18
C LYS A 208 0.00 -5.85 38.04
N LYS A 209 0.64 -5.61 36.89
CA LYS A 209 0.48 -6.40 35.65
C LYS A 209 1.63 -7.38 35.40
N GLU A 210 2.51 -7.61 36.37
CA GLU A 210 3.67 -8.50 36.22
C GLU A 210 3.27 -9.95 35.92
N SER A 211 2.13 -10.39 36.45
CA SER A 211 1.59 -11.75 36.23
C SER A 211 1.38 -12.06 34.74
N LEU A 212 0.99 -11.05 33.95
CA LEU A 212 0.80 -11.17 32.50
C LEU A 212 2.11 -11.50 31.77
N TYR A 213 3.25 -10.99 32.25
CA TYR A 213 4.55 -11.14 31.62
C TYR A 213 5.33 -12.38 32.10
N MET A 214 4.94 -12.98 33.22
CA MET A 214 5.45 -14.28 33.68
C MET A 214 4.55 -15.46 33.26
N ALA A 215 3.41 -15.18 32.61
CA ALA A 215 2.45 -16.20 32.25
C ALA A 215 3.10 -17.28 31.36
N PRO A 216 2.84 -18.58 31.63
CA PRO A 216 3.35 -19.65 30.79
C PRO A 216 2.59 -19.66 29.46
N GLY A 217 3.32 -19.95 28.39
CA GLY A 217 2.75 -19.98 27.04
C GLY A 217 3.76 -19.47 26.02
N ALA A 218 3.25 -19.13 24.86
CA ALA A 218 4.04 -18.64 23.74
C ALA A 218 3.42 -17.31 23.28
N HIS A 219 3.83 -16.21 23.87
CA HIS A 219 3.23 -14.89 23.68
C HIS A 219 4.10 -13.99 22.77
N THR A 220 3.53 -12.88 22.30
CA THR A 220 4.29 -11.78 21.72
C THR A 220 4.13 -10.55 22.60
N PHE A 221 5.25 -9.97 23.02
CA PHE A 221 5.30 -8.80 23.90
C PHE A 221 5.87 -7.61 23.15
N LEU A 222 5.23 -6.45 23.29
CA LEU A 222 5.58 -5.23 22.61
C LEU A 222 5.99 -4.20 23.66
N LEU A 223 7.28 -3.93 23.79
CA LEU A 223 7.79 -3.17 24.93
C LEU A 223 8.22 -1.77 24.50
N PRO A 224 7.51 -0.70 24.90
CA PRO A 224 7.90 0.65 24.54
C PRO A 224 9.17 1.07 25.28
N VAL A 225 10.14 1.59 24.52
CA VAL A 225 11.41 2.11 25.06
C VAL A 225 11.23 3.48 25.70
N ASP A 226 12.13 3.83 26.61
CA ASP A 226 12.08 5.08 27.38
C ASP A 226 12.06 6.34 26.50
N GLU A 227 12.66 6.29 25.30
CA GLU A 227 12.59 7.40 24.34
C GLU A 227 11.16 7.74 23.91
N GLY A 228 10.28 6.74 23.90
CA GLY A 228 8.87 6.89 23.60
C GLY A 228 8.09 7.69 24.63
N PHE A 229 8.68 7.96 25.80
CA PHE A 229 8.05 8.65 26.93
C PHE A 229 8.58 10.08 27.14
N LYS A 230 9.35 10.64 26.19
CA LYS A 230 9.90 12.01 26.31
C LYS A 230 8.82 13.09 26.48
N ILE A 231 7.57 12.84 26.06
CA ILE A 231 6.43 13.71 26.38
C ILE A 231 6.06 13.51 27.85
N THR A 232 6.17 14.58 28.65
CA THR A 232 6.21 14.54 30.12
C THR A 232 5.01 13.86 30.80
N THR A 233 3.86 13.78 30.13
CA THR A 233 2.62 13.20 30.66
C THR A 233 2.28 11.81 30.12
N ARG A 234 3.01 11.30 29.12
CA ARG A 234 2.64 10.03 28.45
C ARG A 234 2.71 8.83 29.38
N SER A 235 3.65 8.83 30.32
CA SER A 235 3.82 7.75 31.28
C SER A 235 2.58 7.53 32.15
N SER A 236 1.86 8.60 32.53
CA SER A 236 0.63 8.50 33.33
C SER A 236 -0.57 7.99 32.55
N LEU A 237 -0.48 7.94 31.22
CA LEU A 237 -1.53 7.38 30.35
C LEU A 237 -1.38 5.86 30.18
N VAL A 238 -0.26 5.27 30.60
CA VAL A 238 -0.07 3.81 30.58
C VAL A 238 -0.77 3.20 31.79
N ASP A 239 -2.06 2.88 31.62
CA ASP A 239 -2.81 2.13 32.62
C ASP A 239 -2.77 0.61 32.36
N GLY A 240 -3.51 -0.15 33.17
CA GLY A 240 -3.58 -1.60 33.05
C GLY A 240 -4.07 -2.08 31.68
N LYS A 241 -5.01 -1.39 31.03
CA LYS A 241 -5.53 -1.77 29.72
C LYS A 241 -4.54 -1.48 28.61
N VAL A 242 -3.83 -0.36 28.72
CA VAL A 242 -2.69 -0.08 27.82
C VAL A 242 -1.66 -1.20 27.94
N ILE A 243 -1.30 -1.64 29.15
CA ILE A 243 -0.34 -2.75 29.34
C ILE A 243 -0.85 -4.06 28.71
N ASP A 244 -2.14 -4.37 28.88
CA ASP A 244 -2.76 -5.54 28.24
C ASP A 244 -2.70 -5.45 26.70
N GLY A 245 -2.84 -4.25 26.14
CA GLY A 245 -2.77 -4.01 24.69
C GLY A 245 -1.39 -4.28 24.07
N HIS A 246 -0.34 -4.36 24.88
CA HIS A 246 1.03 -4.65 24.45
C HIS A 246 1.37 -6.15 24.45
N VAL A 247 0.40 -7.01 24.78
CA VAL A 247 0.60 -8.46 24.81
C VAL A 247 -0.36 -9.13 23.84
N ILE A 248 0.17 -9.95 22.93
CA ILE A 248 -0.62 -10.86 22.09
C ILE A 248 -0.51 -12.25 22.73
N PRO A 249 -1.57 -12.76 23.36
CA PRO A 249 -1.50 -14.01 24.09
C PRO A 249 -1.42 -15.23 23.18
N ASN A 250 -0.64 -16.24 23.58
CA ASN A 250 -0.56 -17.57 22.95
C ASN A 250 -0.24 -17.57 21.45
N THR A 251 0.34 -16.49 20.94
CA THR A 251 0.83 -16.36 19.57
C THR A 251 2.23 -15.75 19.58
N VAL A 252 3.20 -16.46 18.99
CA VAL A 252 4.57 -15.97 18.77
C VAL A 252 4.69 -15.46 17.34
N ILE A 253 5.14 -14.22 17.19
CA ILE A 253 5.24 -13.54 15.90
C ILE A 253 6.67 -13.04 15.73
N PHE A 254 7.47 -13.77 14.95
CA PHE A 254 8.74 -13.26 14.42
C PHE A 254 8.46 -12.46 13.15
N THR A 255 9.24 -11.39 12.91
CA THR A 255 8.93 -10.44 11.83
C THR A 255 9.00 -11.08 10.44
N ALA A 256 9.92 -12.02 10.20
CA ALA A 256 10.05 -12.72 8.92
C ALA A 256 8.90 -13.70 8.63
N ALA A 257 8.32 -14.31 9.67
CA ALA A 257 7.18 -15.22 9.56
C ALA A 257 5.82 -14.51 9.70
N SER A 258 5.82 -13.22 10.05
CA SER A 258 4.61 -12.46 10.31
C SER A 258 3.78 -12.28 9.04
N GLN A 259 2.46 -12.45 9.18
CA GLN A 259 1.52 -12.06 8.13
C GLN A 259 1.28 -10.57 8.28
N HIS A 260 1.85 -9.79 7.35
CA HIS A 260 1.70 -8.35 7.39
C HIS A 260 0.22 -7.95 7.30
N ASP A 261 -0.15 -6.93 8.08
CA ASP A 261 -1.50 -6.36 8.18
C ASP A 261 -2.59 -7.31 8.69
N GLU A 262 -2.25 -8.51 9.15
CA GLU A 262 -3.22 -9.43 9.78
C GLU A 262 -3.48 -9.03 11.25
N PRO A 263 -4.70 -8.61 11.62
CA PRO A 263 -5.01 -8.24 13.01
C PRO A 263 -5.00 -9.45 13.94
N LYS A 264 -4.30 -9.33 15.07
CA LYS A 264 -4.28 -10.29 16.18
C LYS A 264 -4.93 -9.67 17.41
N THR A 265 -5.71 -10.45 18.15
CA THR A 265 -6.30 -9.99 19.42
C THR A 265 -5.21 -9.76 20.45
N SER A 266 -5.18 -8.59 21.09
CA SER A 266 -4.32 -8.36 22.26
C SER A 266 -5.00 -8.87 23.54
N ALA A 267 -4.28 -8.86 24.67
CA ALA A 267 -4.86 -9.15 25.97
C ALA A 267 -5.89 -8.08 26.42
N ALA A 268 -5.93 -6.93 25.76
CA ALA A 268 -6.95 -5.89 25.97
C ALA A 268 -8.21 -6.09 25.11
N PHE A 269 -8.39 -7.27 24.48
CA PHE A 269 -9.59 -7.58 23.70
C PHE A 269 -10.69 -8.17 24.60
N GLU A 270 -11.53 -7.29 25.14
CA GLU A 270 -12.66 -7.57 26.03
C GLU A 270 -13.98 -7.05 25.42
N ASP A 271 -15.11 -7.23 26.11
CA ASP A 271 -16.43 -6.85 25.59
C ASP A 271 -16.57 -5.34 25.33
N GLN A 272 -16.03 -4.51 26.23
CA GLN A 272 -16.15 -3.05 26.20
C GLN A 272 -14.93 -2.32 25.63
N LEU A 273 -13.84 -3.05 25.38
CA LEU A 273 -12.61 -2.51 24.81
C LEU A 273 -12.03 -3.57 23.88
N LYS A 274 -11.98 -3.31 22.58
CA LYS A 274 -11.52 -4.29 21.59
C LYS A 274 -10.29 -3.77 20.89
N VAL A 275 -9.12 -4.26 21.30
CA VAL A 275 -7.84 -3.86 20.72
C VAL A 275 -7.24 -5.02 19.94
N THR A 276 -6.90 -4.74 18.69
CA THR A 276 -6.12 -5.67 17.86
C THR A 276 -4.74 -5.08 17.58
N VAL A 277 -3.78 -5.94 17.30
CA VAL A 277 -2.42 -5.57 16.95
C VAL A 277 -2.00 -6.28 15.68
N SER A 278 -1.33 -5.56 14.78
CA SER A 278 -0.79 -6.13 13.55
C SER A 278 0.58 -5.53 13.24
N PHE A 279 1.35 -6.25 12.43
CA PHE A 279 2.69 -5.86 12.01
C PHE A 279 2.64 -5.50 10.54
N PHE A 280 3.43 -4.52 10.12
CA PHE A 280 3.62 -4.24 8.70
C PHE A 280 5.06 -3.80 8.44
N LYS A 281 5.48 -3.96 7.20
CA LYS A 281 6.82 -3.63 6.74
C LYS A 281 6.72 -2.54 5.67
N GLN A 282 7.46 -1.46 5.86
CA GLN A 282 7.58 -0.43 4.84
C GLN A 282 8.59 -0.86 3.75
N LYS A 283 8.51 -0.28 2.54
CA LYS A 283 9.40 -0.68 1.42
C LYS A 283 10.88 -0.40 1.71
N ASP A 284 11.18 0.56 2.59
CA ASP A 284 12.54 0.83 3.07
C ASP A 284 13.11 -0.26 3.99
N GLY A 285 12.28 -1.25 4.36
CA GLY A 285 12.66 -2.39 5.17
C GLY A 285 12.33 -2.24 6.66
N LYS A 286 11.89 -1.07 7.12
CA LYS A 286 11.55 -0.85 8.52
C LYS A 286 10.27 -1.58 8.91
N MET A 287 10.29 -2.13 10.12
CA MET A 287 9.15 -2.85 10.70
C MET A 287 8.39 -1.93 11.64
N TYR A 288 7.08 -1.97 11.54
CA TYR A 288 6.16 -1.26 12.42
C TYR A 288 5.16 -2.23 13.02
N VAL A 289 4.65 -1.85 14.18
CA VAL A 289 3.49 -2.47 14.80
C VAL A 289 2.41 -1.42 14.96
N LYS A 290 1.16 -1.81 14.81
CA LYS A 290 0.00 -0.95 14.99
C LYS A 290 -1.01 -1.58 15.93
N SER A 291 -1.47 -0.82 16.91
CA SER A 291 -2.70 -1.16 17.65
C SER A 291 -3.88 -0.49 16.98
N ASN A 292 -4.98 -1.20 16.84
CA ASN A 292 -6.26 -0.66 16.42
C ASN A 292 -7.29 -0.89 17.52
N THR A 293 -7.74 0.20 18.15
CA THR A 293 -8.86 0.20 19.10
C THR A 293 -10.16 0.26 18.30
N ILE A 294 -10.80 -0.89 18.14
CA ILE A 294 -12.03 -1.08 17.34
C ILE A 294 -13.26 -0.62 18.13
N VAL A 295 -13.28 -0.96 19.42
CA VAL A 295 -14.28 -0.47 20.38
C VAL A 295 -13.48 0.17 21.50
N GLY A 296 -13.70 1.47 21.70
CA GLY A 296 -13.00 2.27 22.69
C GLY A 296 -13.84 2.58 23.93
N ASP A 297 -13.18 3.15 24.93
CA ASP A 297 -13.82 3.72 26.12
C ASP A 297 -13.43 5.21 26.29
N ALA A 298 -13.83 5.84 27.39
CA ALA A 298 -13.57 7.26 27.64
C ALA A 298 -12.06 7.61 27.75
N LYS A 299 -11.20 6.65 28.10
CA LYS A 299 -9.74 6.81 28.20
C LYS A 299 -9.00 6.31 26.96
N HIS A 300 -9.59 5.34 26.26
CA HIS A 300 -9.00 4.65 25.12
C HIS A 300 -9.88 4.87 23.88
N PRO A 301 -9.78 6.04 23.22
CA PRO A 301 -10.61 6.32 22.05
C PRO A 301 -10.28 5.40 20.88
N GLU A 302 -11.25 5.24 19.98
CA GLU A 302 -11.12 4.43 18.77
C GLU A 302 -10.07 4.97 17.81
N GLY A 303 -9.42 4.05 17.10
CA GLY A 303 -8.47 4.35 16.04
C GLY A 303 -7.12 3.65 16.20
N VAL A 304 -6.21 3.99 15.29
CA VAL A 304 -4.93 3.33 15.11
C VAL A 304 -3.78 4.13 15.73
N VAL A 305 -2.91 3.45 16.46
CA VAL A 305 -1.63 3.99 16.95
C VAL A 305 -0.49 3.17 16.36
N LEU A 306 0.41 3.84 15.63
CA LEU A 306 1.57 3.24 14.95
C LEU A 306 2.84 3.35 15.81
N SER A 307 3.67 2.32 15.87
CA SER A 307 4.97 2.36 16.57
C SER A 307 6.04 1.63 15.76
N GLU A 308 7.20 2.27 15.56
CA GLU A 308 8.37 1.64 14.94
C GLU A 308 8.90 0.53 15.86
N ILE A 309 9.27 -0.61 15.28
CA ILE A 309 9.99 -1.65 16.01
C ILE A 309 11.49 -1.33 15.97
N VAL A 310 12.03 -0.89 17.11
CA VAL A 310 13.42 -0.45 17.24
C VAL A 310 14.39 -1.63 17.43
N LYS A 311 13.90 -2.73 17.99
CA LYS A 311 14.63 -4.00 18.07
C LYS A 311 13.63 -5.16 18.06
N ALA A 312 13.70 -5.99 17.03
CA ALA A 312 12.77 -7.10 16.83
C ALA A 312 13.35 -8.44 17.33
N ASN A 313 12.46 -9.44 17.42
CA ASN A 313 12.82 -10.87 17.42
C ASN A 313 13.66 -11.33 18.61
N ILE A 314 13.43 -10.78 19.81
CA ILE A 314 14.17 -11.20 21.02
C ILE A 314 13.46 -12.42 21.64
N PRO A 315 14.02 -13.64 21.56
CA PRO A 315 13.37 -14.82 22.13
C PRO A 315 13.47 -14.81 23.66
N VAL A 316 12.36 -15.18 24.31
CA VAL A 316 12.26 -15.40 25.76
C VAL A 316 11.56 -16.73 26.05
N LYS A 317 11.66 -17.21 27.29
CA LYS A 317 11.13 -18.51 27.73
C LYS A 317 9.64 -18.70 27.41
N ASN A 318 8.86 -17.64 27.50
CA ASN A 318 7.41 -17.64 27.28
C ASN A 318 6.97 -16.85 26.04
N GLY A 319 7.87 -16.57 25.10
CA GLY A 319 7.48 -15.94 23.84
C GLY A 319 8.59 -15.21 23.10
N VAL A 320 8.19 -14.13 22.44
CA VAL A 320 9.09 -13.21 21.74
C VAL A 320 8.79 -11.77 22.15
N ILE A 321 9.84 -10.97 22.29
CA ILE A 321 9.79 -9.55 22.60
C ILE A 321 10.18 -8.75 21.37
N HIS A 322 9.41 -7.69 21.08
CA HIS A 322 9.82 -6.61 20.19
C HIS A 322 9.84 -5.31 20.98
N LEU A 323 10.97 -4.60 20.94
CA LEU A 323 11.09 -3.26 21.49
C LEU A 323 10.51 -2.27 20.49
N ILE A 324 9.64 -1.39 20.95
CA ILE A 324 8.91 -0.43 20.11
C ILE A 324 9.21 1.00 20.52
N ARG A 325 9.15 1.94 19.58
CA ARG A 325 9.55 3.34 19.83
C ARG A 325 8.65 4.02 20.84
N ARG A 326 7.34 3.81 20.78
CA ARG A 326 6.33 4.43 21.65
C ARG A 326 5.23 3.46 22.07
N PRO A 327 4.53 3.72 23.19
CA PRO A 327 3.38 2.91 23.61
C PRO A 327 2.26 2.86 22.56
N LEU A 328 1.61 1.71 22.48
CA LEU A 328 0.36 1.49 21.75
C LEU A 328 -0.84 2.04 22.53
N MET A 329 -1.98 2.17 21.83
CA MET A 329 -3.28 2.68 22.33
C MET A 329 -3.32 4.14 22.81
N ILE A 330 -2.19 4.75 23.13
CA ILE A 330 -2.13 6.13 23.63
C ILE A 330 -2.22 7.12 22.46
N ILE A 331 -3.24 7.97 22.49
CA ILE A 331 -3.48 9.06 21.55
C ILE A 331 -3.29 10.38 22.31
N ASP A 332 -2.07 10.91 22.29
CA ASP A 332 -1.67 12.10 23.06
C ASP A 332 -0.96 13.18 22.22
N THR A 333 -0.79 12.93 20.93
CA THR A 333 -0.19 13.87 19.97
C THR A 333 -1.25 14.49 19.08
N THR A 334 -1.07 15.77 18.71
CA THR A 334 -1.80 16.37 17.60
C THR A 334 -1.28 15.83 16.27
N VAL A 335 -2.02 16.05 15.18
CA VAL A 335 -1.57 15.69 13.83
C VAL A 335 -0.22 16.32 13.48
N THR A 336 0.00 17.59 13.83
CA THR A 336 1.28 18.26 13.57
C THR A 336 2.42 17.65 14.35
N GLN A 337 2.22 17.36 15.64
CA GLN A 337 3.23 16.68 16.45
C GLN A 337 3.53 15.29 15.89
N PHE A 338 2.50 14.54 15.48
CA PHE A 338 2.69 13.24 14.85
C PHE A 338 3.51 13.32 13.55
N LEU A 339 3.27 14.31 12.69
CA LEU A 339 4.07 14.53 11.48
C LEU A 339 5.54 14.84 11.83
N GLN A 340 5.77 15.71 12.82
CA GLN A 340 7.10 16.11 13.27
C GLN A 340 7.88 14.97 13.93
N ASP A 341 7.23 14.17 14.79
CA ASP A 341 7.81 13.00 15.45
C ASP A 341 8.25 11.91 14.44
N ASN A 342 7.65 11.90 13.25
CA ASN A 342 8.02 11.02 12.13
C ASN A 342 9.14 11.60 11.23
N GLY A 343 9.78 12.72 11.60
CA GLY A 343 10.65 13.50 10.72
C GLY A 343 12.01 12.89 10.38
N GLU A 344 12.76 12.32 11.31
CA GLU A 344 14.14 11.87 10.99
C GLU A 344 14.17 10.51 10.28
N ASN A 345 13.18 9.65 10.56
CA ASN A 345 13.17 8.25 10.10
C ASN A 345 11.77 7.63 10.01
N GLY A 346 10.70 8.42 10.10
CA GLY A 346 9.33 7.93 10.15
C GLY A 346 8.67 7.72 8.79
N ALA A 347 7.49 7.10 8.83
CA ALA A 347 6.74 6.69 7.64
C ALA A 347 6.26 7.86 6.76
N LEU A 348 6.24 9.08 7.32
CA LEU A 348 5.75 10.31 6.70
C LEU A 348 6.83 11.41 6.57
N ARG A 349 8.11 11.08 6.76
CA ARG A 349 9.22 12.05 6.66
C ARG A 349 9.14 12.87 5.38
N LYS A 350 8.95 12.23 4.23
CA LYS A 350 9.01 12.94 2.95
C LYS A 350 7.87 13.94 2.78
N PHE A 351 6.70 13.63 3.33
CA PHE A 351 5.58 14.56 3.34
C PHE A 351 5.88 15.80 4.20
N LEU A 352 6.46 15.61 5.39
CA LEU A 352 6.89 16.72 6.24
C LEU A 352 7.95 17.59 5.55
N GLU A 353 8.96 16.98 4.93
CA GLU A 353 10.00 17.70 4.17
C GLU A 353 9.39 18.61 3.10
N VAL A 354 8.47 18.08 2.29
CA VAL A 354 7.83 18.86 1.22
C VAL A 354 6.99 20.01 1.79
N ILE A 355 6.33 19.81 2.93
CA ILE A 355 5.61 20.90 3.60
C ILE A 355 6.58 22.00 4.05
N MET A 356 7.73 21.63 4.61
CA MET A 356 8.74 22.60 5.05
C MET A 356 9.37 23.33 3.84
N ASP A 357 9.69 22.61 2.76
CA ASP A 357 10.25 23.17 1.53
C ASP A 357 9.27 24.14 0.82
N ALA A 358 7.97 23.87 0.94
CA ALA A 358 6.90 24.76 0.45
C ALA A 358 6.70 26.02 1.32
N GLY A 359 7.44 26.17 2.42
CA GLY A 359 7.43 27.35 3.29
C GLY A 359 6.68 27.18 4.61
N GLY A 360 6.25 25.97 4.98
CA GLY A 360 5.73 25.65 6.31
C GLY A 360 4.32 26.16 6.64
N ALA A 361 3.77 27.12 5.89
CA ALA A 361 2.46 27.73 6.15
C ALA A 361 1.29 26.73 6.25
N VAL A 362 1.42 25.58 5.59
CA VAL A 362 0.46 24.47 5.68
C VAL A 362 0.40 23.89 7.10
N LEU A 363 1.53 23.78 7.81
CA LEU A 363 1.53 23.34 9.22
C LEU A 363 0.83 24.34 10.13
N ASP A 364 1.02 25.64 9.89
CA ASP A 364 0.30 26.67 10.64
C ASP A 364 -1.20 26.57 10.40
N GLY A 365 -1.60 26.31 9.16
CA GLY A 365 -2.98 26.02 8.78
C GLY A 365 -3.56 24.83 9.54
N ILE A 366 -2.81 23.72 9.66
CA ILE A 366 -3.21 22.53 10.40
C ILE A 366 -3.32 22.82 11.91
N ASN A 367 -2.34 23.55 12.47
CA ASN A 367 -2.31 23.90 13.89
C ASN A 367 -3.50 24.74 14.34
N ASN A 368 -4.06 25.55 13.44
CA ASN A 368 -5.21 26.40 13.71
C ASN A 368 -6.56 25.66 13.63
N LEU A 369 -6.57 24.38 13.22
CA LEU A 369 -7.79 23.57 13.13
C LEU A 369 -8.01 22.76 14.42
N SER A 370 -9.21 22.89 15.00
CA SER A 370 -9.66 22.07 16.12
C SER A 370 -9.98 20.62 15.72
N GLU A 371 -10.38 20.44 14.47
CA GLU A 371 -10.69 19.15 13.85
C GLU A 371 -10.07 19.07 12.47
N VAL A 372 -9.25 18.05 12.24
CA VAL A 372 -8.53 17.89 10.98
C VAL A 372 -8.38 16.42 10.59
N THR A 373 -8.48 16.15 9.30
CA THR A 373 -8.07 14.87 8.71
C THR A 373 -7.05 15.14 7.62
N ILE A 374 -5.90 14.46 7.71
CA ILE A 374 -4.84 14.55 6.70
C ILE A 374 -4.78 13.27 5.91
N LEU A 375 -4.81 13.39 4.59
CA LEU A 375 -4.42 12.34 3.66
C LEU A 375 -2.92 12.46 3.43
N ALA A 376 -2.09 11.72 4.16
CA ALA A 376 -0.65 11.86 4.09
C ALA A 376 -0.06 10.87 3.06
N PRO A 377 0.54 11.33 1.95
CA PRO A 377 1.21 10.41 1.03
C PRO A 377 2.40 9.74 1.69
N SER A 378 2.52 8.42 1.53
CA SER A 378 3.65 7.65 2.07
C SER A 378 4.97 8.12 1.45
N ASN A 379 6.11 7.82 2.08
CA ASN A 379 7.42 8.17 1.53
C ASN A 379 7.61 7.69 0.07
N GLU A 380 7.04 6.53 -0.28
CA GLU A 380 7.10 5.92 -1.60
C GLU A 380 6.26 6.67 -2.65
N ALA A 381 5.15 7.30 -2.23
CA ALA A 381 4.27 8.06 -3.12
C ALA A 381 5.01 9.23 -3.80
N TRP A 382 6.09 9.72 -3.19
CA TRP A 382 6.92 10.81 -3.69
C TRP A 382 7.96 10.38 -4.73
N ASN A 383 8.16 9.07 -4.94
CA ASN A 383 9.18 8.54 -5.86
C ASN A 383 8.65 8.46 -7.30
N THR A 384 8.15 9.57 -7.86
CA THR A 384 7.68 9.64 -9.24
C THR A 384 8.24 10.84 -9.98
N SER A 385 8.63 10.64 -11.25
CA SER A 385 9.20 11.69 -12.10
C SER A 385 8.26 12.86 -12.37
N SER A 386 6.94 12.67 -12.21
CA SER A 386 5.95 13.75 -12.39
C SER A 386 6.06 14.84 -11.32
N ILE A 387 6.67 14.54 -10.17
CA ILE A 387 6.75 15.45 -9.03
C ILE A 387 7.90 16.48 -9.18
N ASP A 388 8.98 16.14 -9.90
CA ASP A 388 10.21 16.94 -9.96
C ASP A 388 9.99 18.38 -10.47
N ASN A 389 9.09 18.55 -11.44
CA ASN A 389 8.75 19.86 -11.99
C ASN A 389 7.76 20.62 -11.09
N ILE A 390 6.89 19.90 -10.37
CA ILE A 390 5.84 20.47 -9.53
C ILE A 390 6.42 20.97 -8.20
N ILE A 391 7.38 20.25 -7.60
CA ILE A 391 8.07 20.68 -6.37
C ILE A 391 8.70 22.07 -6.51
N ARG A 392 9.15 22.43 -7.73
CA ARG A 392 9.77 23.74 -8.00
C ARG A 392 8.76 24.88 -8.04
N ASP A 393 7.49 24.60 -8.30
CA ASP A 393 6.40 25.58 -8.26
C ASP A 393 5.77 25.59 -6.86
N ARG A 394 6.25 26.52 -6.02
CA ARG A 394 5.80 26.65 -4.64
C ARG A 394 4.29 26.89 -4.53
N GLN A 395 3.71 27.67 -5.45
CA GLN A 395 2.28 27.98 -5.39
C GLN A 395 1.45 26.74 -5.70
N ARG A 396 1.79 26.04 -6.79
CA ARG A 396 1.14 24.77 -7.15
C ARG A 396 1.30 23.72 -6.06
N MET A 397 2.49 23.62 -5.45
CA MET A 397 2.72 22.70 -4.36
C MET A 397 1.89 23.03 -3.13
N SER A 398 1.73 24.31 -2.79
CA SER A 398 0.84 24.74 -1.70
C SER A 398 -0.62 24.33 -1.96
N ASP A 399 -1.11 24.50 -3.19
CA ASP A 399 -2.46 24.08 -3.58
C ASP A 399 -2.65 22.56 -3.48
N ILE A 400 -1.62 21.79 -3.86
CA ILE A 400 -1.57 20.32 -3.73
C ILE A 400 -1.58 19.91 -2.25
N LEU A 401 -0.73 20.51 -1.41
CA LEU A 401 -0.67 20.20 0.02
C LEU A 401 -1.99 20.52 0.72
N ASN A 402 -2.62 21.65 0.39
CA ASN A 402 -3.93 22.04 0.95
C ASN A 402 -5.08 21.11 0.53
N MET A 403 -4.97 20.43 -0.61
CA MET A 403 -5.94 19.41 -1.01
C MET A 403 -5.86 18.14 -0.15
N HIS A 404 -4.72 17.87 0.48
CA HIS A 404 -4.55 16.71 1.37
C HIS A 404 -5.13 16.95 2.77
N ILE A 405 -5.75 18.10 3.03
CA ILE A 405 -6.23 18.49 4.36
C ILE A 405 -7.74 18.71 4.32
N ILE A 406 -8.43 18.06 5.23
CA ILE A 406 -9.88 18.13 5.40
C ILE A 406 -10.16 18.76 6.78
N LYS A 407 -11.04 19.77 6.82
CA LYS A 407 -11.41 20.50 8.05
C LYS A 407 -12.52 19.79 8.83
N GLU A 408 -12.35 18.50 9.07
CA GLU A 408 -13.30 17.62 9.77
C GLU A 408 -12.57 16.40 10.32
N ARG A 409 -13.01 15.83 11.45
CA ARG A 409 -12.61 14.48 11.88
C ARG A 409 -13.34 13.42 11.05
N LEU A 410 -12.66 12.87 10.05
CA LEU A 410 -13.23 11.93 9.08
C LEU A 410 -12.48 10.59 9.16
N ASN A 411 -12.97 9.68 9.99
CA ASN A 411 -12.51 8.29 10.03
C ASN A 411 -13.23 7.43 8.99
N VAL A 412 -12.81 6.17 8.81
CA VAL A 412 -13.41 5.23 7.84
C VAL A 412 -14.90 5.03 8.07
N GLU A 413 -15.35 4.95 9.32
CA GLU A 413 -16.76 4.76 9.63
C GLU A 413 -17.62 5.96 9.21
N LYS A 414 -17.15 7.19 9.46
CA LYS A 414 -17.83 8.39 8.95
C LYS A 414 -17.79 8.46 7.42
N ILE A 415 -16.71 8.03 6.78
CA ILE A 415 -16.65 7.93 5.31
C ILE A 415 -17.74 6.98 4.81
N ARG A 416 -17.88 5.81 5.44
CA ARG A 416 -18.92 4.82 5.10
C ARG A 416 -20.32 5.40 5.26
N GLN A 417 -20.59 6.08 6.38
CA GLN A 417 -21.88 6.73 6.64
C GLN A 417 -22.20 7.80 5.60
N LYS A 418 -21.23 8.64 5.23
CA LYS A 418 -21.41 9.65 4.18
C LYS A 418 -21.60 9.03 2.79
N ASN A 419 -21.02 7.87 2.53
CA ASN A 419 -21.14 7.15 1.26
C ASN A 419 -22.43 6.32 1.11
N ALA A 420 -23.25 6.17 2.17
CA ALA A 420 -24.38 5.23 2.19
C ALA A 420 -25.38 5.40 1.04
N ASN A 421 -25.60 6.63 0.55
CA ASN A 421 -26.55 6.93 -0.52
C ASN A 421 -25.91 7.43 -1.82
N MET A 422 -24.72 8.04 -1.73
CA MET A 422 -23.98 8.58 -2.85
C MET A 422 -22.50 8.74 -2.47
N ILE A 423 -21.60 8.69 -3.46
CA ILE A 423 -20.18 9.02 -3.25
C ILE A 423 -20.09 10.42 -2.63
N ALA A 424 -19.57 10.49 -1.41
CA ALA A 424 -19.44 11.71 -0.65
C ALA A 424 -18.44 12.65 -1.33
N GLN A 425 -18.81 13.92 -1.44
CA GLN A 425 -17.91 15.00 -1.85
C GLN A 425 -17.40 15.66 -0.58
N VAL A 426 -16.13 15.48 -0.27
CA VAL A 426 -15.51 16.01 0.94
C VAL A 426 -14.69 17.25 0.56
N PRO A 427 -15.05 18.46 1.03
CA PRO A 427 -14.28 19.65 0.74
C PRO A 427 -12.93 19.61 1.46
N THR A 428 -11.91 20.18 0.82
CA THR A 428 -10.55 20.30 1.38
C THR A 428 -10.26 21.73 1.83
N VAL A 429 -9.11 21.97 2.47
CA VAL A 429 -8.64 23.34 2.77
C VAL A 429 -8.46 24.14 1.49
N ASN A 430 -8.10 23.48 0.39
CA ASN A 430 -8.21 24.06 -0.94
C ASN A 430 -9.70 24.11 -1.33
N ASN A 431 -10.31 25.30 -1.19
CA ASN A 431 -11.75 25.56 -1.35
C ASN A 431 -12.32 25.21 -2.75
N ARG A 432 -11.47 24.79 -3.70
CA ARG A 432 -11.87 24.42 -5.07
C ARG A 432 -11.75 22.93 -5.35
N THR A 433 -11.21 22.15 -4.42
CA THR A 433 -11.02 20.71 -4.59
C THR A 433 -11.90 19.92 -3.63
N PHE A 434 -12.61 18.95 -4.20
CA PHE A 434 -13.37 17.94 -3.47
C PHE A 434 -12.66 16.60 -3.58
N LEU A 435 -12.75 15.83 -2.51
CA LEU A 435 -12.28 14.45 -2.44
C LEU A 435 -13.47 13.51 -2.53
N TYR A 436 -13.26 12.41 -3.24
CA TYR A 436 -14.28 11.40 -3.50
C TYR A 436 -13.78 10.07 -2.96
N PHE A 437 -14.35 9.62 -1.85
CA PHE A 437 -13.96 8.36 -1.23
C PHE A 437 -14.80 7.21 -1.78
N ASN A 438 -14.15 6.07 -2.01
CA ASN A 438 -14.83 4.83 -2.36
C ASN A 438 -14.31 3.68 -1.50
N ILE A 439 -15.21 2.81 -1.04
CA ILE A 439 -14.91 1.65 -0.22
C ILE A 439 -15.37 0.42 -1.00
N ASN A 440 -14.40 -0.36 -1.48
CA ASN A 440 -14.67 -1.59 -2.23
C ASN A 440 -14.48 -2.80 -1.30
N GLY A 441 -15.50 -3.65 -1.22
CA GLY A 441 -15.51 -4.83 -0.35
C GLY A 441 -16.09 -4.56 1.05
N GLU A 442 -16.15 -5.62 1.86
CA GLU A 442 -16.72 -5.60 3.21
C GLU A 442 -15.72 -6.15 4.24
N GLY A 443 -15.90 -5.76 5.51
CA GLY A 443 -15.08 -6.27 6.61
C GLY A 443 -13.60 -5.88 6.50
N ALA A 444 -12.73 -6.81 6.87
CA ALA A 444 -11.28 -6.60 6.96
C ALA A 444 -10.57 -6.46 5.59
N ASP A 445 -11.20 -6.91 4.50
CA ASP A 445 -10.65 -6.85 3.14
C ASP A 445 -11.10 -5.60 2.37
N ALA A 446 -11.83 -4.69 3.03
CA ALA A 446 -12.35 -3.48 2.42
C ALA A 446 -11.17 -2.56 1.99
N LYS A 447 -11.05 -2.32 0.69
CA LYS A 447 -10.08 -1.39 0.12
C LYS A 447 -10.69 -0.01 0.03
N ILE A 448 -10.06 0.95 0.69
CA ILE A 448 -10.48 2.35 0.66
C ILE A 448 -9.64 3.09 -0.36
N THR A 449 -10.31 3.82 -1.24
CA THR A 449 -9.68 4.67 -2.25
C THR A 449 -10.21 6.08 -2.11
N VAL A 450 -9.38 7.07 -2.43
CA VAL A 450 -9.71 8.47 -2.42
C VAL A 450 -9.22 9.11 -3.70
N GLU A 451 -10.12 9.81 -4.37
CA GLU A 451 -9.81 10.54 -5.58
C GLU A 451 -9.81 12.05 -5.34
N GLY A 452 -8.77 12.73 -5.83
CA GLY A 452 -8.61 14.18 -5.75
C GLY A 452 -7.61 14.69 -6.80
N GLY A 453 -7.94 15.80 -7.47
CA GLY A 453 -7.03 16.44 -8.44
C GLY A 453 -6.58 15.51 -9.58
N GLY A 454 -7.46 14.66 -10.09
CA GLY A 454 -7.15 13.70 -11.16
C GLY A 454 -6.48 12.40 -10.71
N VAL A 455 -6.07 12.29 -9.46
CA VAL A 455 -5.34 11.14 -8.92
C VAL A 455 -6.28 10.30 -8.06
N ASN A 456 -6.30 8.99 -8.31
CA ASN A 456 -6.94 8.01 -7.42
C ASN A 456 -5.87 7.34 -6.57
N ALA A 457 -5.96 7.47 -5.25
CA ALA A 457 -5.03 6.90 -4.29
C ALA A 457 -5.71 5.82 -3.43
N THR A 458 -4.99 4.75 -3.12
CA THR A 458 -5.39 3.77 -2.11
C THR A 458 -4.96 4.26 -0.72
N VAL A 459 -5.85 4.13 0.26
CA VAL A 459 -5.48 4.29 1.67
C VAL A 459 -4.75 3.03 2.14
N LEU A 460 -3.44 3.18 2.40
CA LEU A 460 -2.57 2.12 2.91
C LEU A 460 -2.77 1.90 4.41
N GLN A 461 -2.95 2.98 5.16
CA GLN A 461 -3.22 2.93 6.59
C GLN A 461 -4.27 3.98 6.94
N ALA A 462 -5.46 3.53 7.31
CA ALA A 462 -6.53 4.41 7.71
C ALA A 462 -6.52 4.66 9.23
N ASP A 463 -7.24 5.71 9.64
CA ASP A 463 -7.63 5.98 11.02
C ASP A 463 -6.47 6.12 12.02
N VAL A 464 -5.30 6.61 11.59
CA VAL A 464 -4.21 6.92 12.55
C VAL A 464 -4.66 8.08 13.42
N ALA A 465 -5.03 7.78 14.66
CA ALA A 465 -5.76 8.69 15.53
C ALA A 465 -4.81 9.66 16.24
N GLN A 466 -5.23 10.92 16.29
CA GLN A 466 -4.55 12.04 16.94
C GLN A 466 -5.56 12.81 17.79
N THR A 467 -5.07 13.61 18.74
CA THR A 467 -5.93 14.34 19.68
C THR A 467 -6.89 15.30 18.99
N ASN A 468 -6.50 15.87 17.84
CA ASN A 468 -7.31 16.78 17.01
C ASN A 468 -7.84 16.17 15.70
N GLY A 469 -7.68 14.85 15.47
CA GLY A 469 -8.31 14.17 14.34
C GLY A 469 -7.55 12.96 13.80
N TYR A 470 -7.49 12.79 12.48
CA TYR A 470 -7.00 11.55 11.87
C TYR A 470 -5.95 11.79 10.78
N VAL A 471 -5.05 10.82 10.62
CA VAL A 471 -4.17 10.71 9.45
C VAL A 471 -4.50 9.42 8.71
N HIS A 472 -4.77 9.53 7.42
CA HIS A 472 -4.86 8.39 6.50
C HIS A 472 -3.63 8.41 5.59
N ILE A 473 -2.82 7.36 5.66
CA ILE A 473 -1.64 7.23 4.79
C ILE A 473 -2.08 6.71 3.43
N ILE A 474 -1.71 7.38 2.35
CA ILE A 474 -2.11 7.05 0.97
C ILE A 474 -0.90 6.73 0.09
N ASP A 475 -1.11 5.95 -0.97
CA ASP A 475 -0.05 5.46 -1.88
C ASP A 475 0.34 6.43 -3.01
N HIS A 476 -0.38 7.53 -3.20
CA HIS A 476 -0.11 8.54 -4.23
C HIS A 476 -0.27 9.96 -3.67
N VAL A 477 0.43 10.92 -4.27
CA VAL A 477 0.22 12.36 -4.01
C VAL A 477 -0.97 12.82 -4.84
N LEU A 478 -2.06 13.22 -4.19
CA LEU A 478 -3.23 13.76 -4.87
C LEU A 478 -2.86 15.04 -5.64
N GLY A 479 -3.42 15.25 -6.83
CA GLY A 479 -3.11 16.44 -7.65
C GLY A 479 -1.82 16.37 -8.46
N VAL A 480 -1.11 15.25 -8.40
CA VAL A 480 0.03 14.99 -9.29
C VAL A 480 -0.36 13.89 -10.30
N PRO A 481 -0.83 14.27 -11.50
CA PRO A 481 -1.35 13.31 -12.46
C PRO A 481 -0.27 12.34 -12.95
N HIS A 482 -0.65 11.07 -13.07
CA HIS A 482 0.21 9.99 -13.58
C HIS A 482 -0.44 9.19 -14.72
N THR A 483 -1.69 9.51 -15.09
CA THR A 483 -2.43 8.88 -16.19
C THR A 483 -2.75 9.89 -17.29
N THR A 484 -2.85 9.40 -18.53
CA THR A 484 -3.38 10.18 -19.66
C THR A 484 -4.90 10.32 -19.55
N VAL A 485 -5.51 11.20 -20.36
CA VAL A 485 -6.97 11.32 -20.47
C VAL A 485 -7.61 9.96 -20.79
N LEU A 486 -7.00 9.15 -21.65
CA LEU A 486 -7.47 7.78 -21.92
C LEU A 486 -7.42 6.90 -20.67
N GLY A 487 -6.27 6.83 -20.00
CA GLY A 487 -6.09 5.98 -18.82
C GLY A 487 -7.01 6.39 -17.66
N LYS A 488 -7.26 7.69 -17.50
CA LYS A 488 -8.22 8.19 -16.51
C LYS A 488 -9.66 7.85 -16.89
N LEU A 489 -10.03 7.98 -18.17
CA LEU A 489 -11.36 7.61 -18.66
C LEU A 489 -11.65 6.12 -18.48
N GLU A 490 -10.65 5.26 -18.69
CA GLU A 490 -10.75 3.80 -18.55
C GLU A 490 -10.92 3.33 -17.11
N THR A 491 -10.19 3.95 -16.18
CA THR A 491 -10.10 3.49 -14.78
C THR A 491 -11.18 4.06 -13.87
N ASP A 492 -11.91 5.09 -14.32
CA ASP A 492 -12.88 5.80 -13.51
C ASP A 492 -14.30 5.21 -13.64
N PRO A 493 -14.88 4.65 -12.57
CA PRO A 493 -16.16 3.97 -12.64
C PRO A 493 -17.34 4.90 -12.95
N MET A 494 -17.21 6.23 -12.80
CA MET A 494 -18.29 7.14 -13.14
C MET A 494 -18.32 7.55 -14.62
N MET A 495 -17.28 7.20 -15.38
CA MET A 495 -17.11 7.59 -16.79
C MET A 495 -17.15 6.40 -17.75
N LYS A 496 -17.54 5.22 -17.24
CA LYS A 496 -17.51 3.94 -17.95
C LYS A 496 -18.33 3.97 -19.23
N ALA A 497 -19.53 4.54 -19.22
CA ALA A 497 -20.37 4.62 -20.41
C ALA A 497 -19.72 5.48 -21.50
N THR A 498 -19.06 6.58 -21.13
CA THR A 498 -18.30 7.41 -22.09
C THR A 498 -17.08 6.67 -22.64
N TYR A 499 -16.36 5.94 -21.78
CA TYR A 499 -15.25 5.09 -22.21
C TYR A 499 -15.71 4.05 -23.24
N GLU A 500 -16.75 3.29 -22.94
CA GLU A 500 -17.28 2.23 -23.81
C GLU A 500 -17.76 2.81 -25.15
N MET A 501 -18.49 3.92 -25.10
CA MET A 501 -18.94 4.69 -26.28
C MET A 501 -17.78 5.11 -27.18
N GLY A 502 -16.72 5.62 -26.57
CA GLY A 502 -15.53 6.04 -27.31
C GLY A 502 -14.70 4.85 -27.82
N HIS A 503 -14.73 3.72 -27.12
CA HIS A 503 -13.99 2.52 -27.50
C HIS A 503 -14.59 1.88 -28.76
N PHE A 504 -15.89 1.57 -28.78
CA PHE A 504 -16.48 0.91 -29.95
C PHE A 504 -16.57 1.84 -31.19
N SER A 505 -16.49 3.17 -30.99
CA SER A 505 -16.50 4.16 -32.07
C SER A 505 -15.10 4.55 -32.56
N ASN A 506 -14.04 3.92 -32.03
CA ASN A 506 -12.63 4.26 -32.31
C ASN A 506 -12.31 5.75 -32.06
N PHE A 507 -13.03 6.39 -31.13
CA PHE A 507 -12.74 7.76 -30.69
C PHE A 507 -11.58 7.78 -29.68
N ASN A 508 -11.49 6.75 -28.82
CA ASN A 508 -10.51 6.68 -27.73
C ASN A 508 -9.05 6.62 -28.22
N ASP A 509 -8.80 6.12 -29.43
CA ASP A 509 -7.47 5.92 -30.00
C ASP A 509 -6.58 7.18 -29.98
N GLN A 510 -7.19 8.36 -30.05
CA GLN A 510 -6.46 9.63 -30.02
C GLN A 510 -6.06 10.09 -28.61
N LEU A 511 -6.77 9.66 -27.57
CA LEU A 511 -6.69 10.25 -26.22
C LEU A 511 -5.39 9.90 -25.47
N ASN A 512 -4.59 8.98 -26.02
CA ASN A 512 -3.28 8.64 -25.47
C ASN A 512 -2.12 9.49 -26.04
N ASN A 513 -2.40 10.37 -27.02
CA ASN A 513 -1.37 11.21 -27.61
C ASN A 513 -0.88 12.27 -26.61
N THR A 514 0.39 12.21 -26.21
CA THR A 514 1.02 13.11 -25.23
C THR A 514 1.51 14.43 -25.82
N GLN A 515 1.52 14.55 -27.15
CA GLN A 515 1.90 15.78 -27.86
C GLN A 515 0.74 16.78 -27.98
N ARG A 516 -0.48 16.36 -27.63
CA ARG A 516 -1.68 17.21 -27.62
C ARG A 516 -2.03 17.61 -26.20
N ARG A 517 -2.80 18.69 -26.06
CA ARG A 517 -3.45 19.08 -24.81
C ARG A 517 -4.95 19.01 -25.01
N TYR A 518 -5.57 18.14 -24.23
CA TYR A 518 -7.00 17.89 -24.29
C TYR A 518 -7.73 18.61 -23.15
N THR A 519 -8.84 19.27 -23.46
CA THR A 519 -9.87 19.60 -22.46
C THR A 519 -11.11 18.79 -22.82
N PHE A 520 -11.39 17.74 -22.04
CA PHE A 520 -12.45 16.79 -22.35
C PHE A 520 -13.62 16.93 -21.38
N PHE A 521 -14.78 17.34 -21.89
CA PHE A 521 -16.02 17.41 -21.12
C PHE A 521 -16.68 16.02 -21.12
N VAL A 522 -16.50 15.25 -20.05
CA VAL A 522 -16.94 13.85 -20.00
C VAL A 522 -18.29 13.73 -19.29
N PRO A 523 -19.37 13.33 -19.96
CA PRO A 523 -20.61 13.02 -19.27
C PRO A 523 -20.39 11.79 -18.38
N ARG A 524 -20.77 11.90 -17.10
CA ARG A 524 -20.82 10.72 -16.22
C ARG A 524 -21.93 9.77 -16.64
N ASP A 525 -21.88 8.51 -16.21
CA ASP A 525 -22.87 7.48 -16.52
C ASP A 525 -24.31 7.92 -16.18
N LYS A 526 -24.50 8.65 -15.07
CA LYS A 526 -25.79 9.25 -14.69
C LYS A 526 -26.31 10.27 -15.72
N GLY A 527 -25.42 10.99 -16.40
CA GLY A 527 -25.78 11.91 -17.48
C GLY A 527 -26.31 11.18 -18.72
N TRP A 528 -25.74 10.03 -19.04
CA TRP A 528 -26.26 9.16 -20.10
C TRP A 528 -27.59 8.52 -19.72
N GLN A 529 -27.76 8.07 -18.48
CA GLN A 529 -29.06 7.58 -17.97
C GLN A 529 -30.17 8.64 -18.06
N LYS A 530 -29.87 9.91 -17.77
CA LYS A 530 -30.84 11.00 -18.00
C LYS A 530 -31.17 11.16 -19.48
N THR A 531 -30.19 10.96 -20.37
CA THR A 531 -30.40 11.01 -21.82
C THR A 531 -31.28 9.86 -22.30
N GLU A 532 -31.16 8.68 -21.70
CA GLU A 532 -32.05 7.54 -21.95
C GLU A 532 -33.51 7.87 -21.63
N LEU A 533 -33.75 8.65 -20.57
CA LEU A 533 -35.09 9.11 -20.18
C LEU A 533 -35.60 10.24 -21.09
N ASP A 534 -34.76 11.25 -21.33
CA ASP A 534 -35.13 12.44 -22.12
C ASP A 534 -35.30 12.11 -23.62
N TYR A 535 -34.38 11.31 -24.18
CA TYR A 535 -34.29 10.99 -25.61
C TYR A 535 -34.00 9.50 -25.86
N PRO A 536 -34.93 8.57 -25.57
CA PRO A 536 -34.66 7.13 -25.60
C PRO A 536 -34.11 6.62 -26.94
N SER A 537 -34.67 7.10 -28.06
CA SER A 537 -34.26 6.70 -29.40
C SER A 537 -32.86 7.19 -29.76
N ALA A 538 -32.51 8.41 -29.37
CA ALA A 538 -31.18 8.97 -29.61
C ALA A 538 -30.14 8.25 -28.74
N HIS A 539 -30.44 8.06 -27.46
CA HIS A 539 -29.59 7.30 -26.53
C HIS A 539 -29.32 5.89 -27.07
N LYS A 540 -30.36 5.13 -27.41
CA LYS A 540 -30.20 3.75 -27.93
C LYS A 540 -29.26 3.70 -29.13
N LYS A 541 -29.41 4.61 -30.09
CA LYS A 541 -28.52 4.68 -31.27
C LYS A 541 -27.09 5.03 -30.88
N LEU A 542 -26.88 5.99 -29.98
CA LEU A 542 -25.54 6.39 -29.53
C LEU A 542 -24.74 5.25 -28.89
N PHE A 543 -25.38 4.18 -28.43
CA PHE A 543 -24.74 2.98 -27.85
C PHE A 543 -24.82 1.74 -28.76
N MET A 544 -25.23 1.89 -30.02
CA MET A 544 -25.22 0.83 -31.03
C MET A 544 -24.05 0.99 -31.99
N ARG A 545 -23.33 -0.11 -32.26
CA ARG A 545 -22.18 -0.11 -33.19
C ARG A 545 -22.54 0.39 -34.60
N ASP A 546 -23.73 0.08 -35.08
CA ASP A 546 -24.21 0.52 -36.41
C ASP A 546 -24.29 2.04 -36.55
N PHE A 547 -24.37 2.76 -35.43
CA PHE A 547 -24.43 4.22 -35.38
C PHE A 547 -23.17 4.84 -34.77
N ALA A 548 -22.05 4.11 -34.76
CA ALA A 548 -20.77 4.57 -34.20
C ALA A 548 -20.30 5.93 -34.74
N TYR A 549 -20.69 6.30 -35.96
CA TYR A 549 -20.45 7.63 -36.51
C TYR A 549 -21.06 8.75 -35.66
N HIS A 550 -22.32 8.60 -35.22
CA HIS A 550 -22.96 9.57 -34.33
C HIS A 550 -22.28 9.58 -32.97
N SER A 551 -21.92 8.41 -32.45
CA SER A 551 -21.21 8.31 -31.17
C SER A 551 -19.89 9.08 -31.21
N LYS A 552 -19.07 8.83 -32.24
CA LYS A 552 -17.82 9.54 -32.47
C LYS A 552 -18.03 11.05 -32.64
N TYR A 553 -19.01 11.45 -33.44
CA TYR A 553 -19.34 12.86 -33.67
C TYR A 553 -19.70 13.59 -32.37
N ILE A 554 -20.53 12.98 -31.51
CA ILE A 554 -20.88 13.54 -30.22
C ILE A 554 -19.66 13.66 -29.31
N LEU A 555 -18.80 12.64 -29.23
CA LEU A 555 -17.60 12.70 -28.40
C LEU A 555 -16.58 13.73 -28.91
N GLU A 556 -16.44 13.90 -30.22
CA GLU A 556 -15.59 14.93 -30.84
C GLU A 556 -16.04 16.35 -30.45
N ARG A 557 -17.35 16.60 -30.30
CA ARG A 557 -17.87 17.89 -29.79
C ARG A 557 -17.46 18.15 -28.33
N HIS A 558 -17.30 17.11 -27.54
CA HIS A 558 -16.93 17.24 -26.12
C HIS A 558 -15.41 17.40 -25.93
N LEU A 559 -14.61 17.18 -26.98
CA LEU A 559 -13.15 17.20 -26.92
C LEU A 559 -12.60 18.49 -27.55
N VAL A 560 -12.02 19.33 -26.71
CA VAL A 560 -11.26 20.51 -27.14
C VAL A 560 -9.79 20.13 -27.27
N ILE A 561 -9.18 20.54 -28.38
CA ILE A 561 -7.76 20.31 -28.67
C ILE A 561 -7.13 21.68 -28.93
N ALA A 562 -6.21 22.09 -28.05
CA ALA A 562 -5.54 23.38 -28.13
C ALA A 562 -4.08 23.28 -27.66
N ASP A 563 -3.35 24.40 -27.71
CA ASP A 563 -1.96 24.48 -27.22
C ASP A 563 -1.86 24.46 -25.68
N HIS A 564 -2.99 24.68 -25.00
CA HIS A 564 -3.12 24.63 -23.55
C HIS A 564 -4.44 23.96 -23.14
N VAL A 565 -4.53 23.55 -21.88
CA VAL A 565 -5.79 23.07 -21.28
C VAL A 565 -6.57 24.25 -20.73
N PHE A 566 -7.90 24.10 -20.64
CA PHE A 566 -8.78 25.11 -20.06
C PHE A 566 -9.30 24.56 -18.74
N THR A 567 -9.01 25.23 -17.62
CA THR A 567 -9.63 24.89 -16.33
C THR A 567 -11.04 25.48 -16.25
N MET A 568 -11.86 24.97 -15.35
CA MET A 568 -13.20 25.53 -15.12
C MET A 568 -13.13 26.98 -14.63
N LYS A 569 -12.06 27.34 -13.91
CA LYS A 569 -11.77 28.72 -13.53
C LYS A 569 -11.49 29.60 -14.74
N ASP A 570 -10.65 29.14 -15.68
CA ASP A 570 -10.35 29.89 -16.90
C ASP A 570 -11.62 30.14 -17.71
N LEU A 571 -12.43 29.10 -17.90
CA LEU A 571 -13.70 29.19 -18.64
C LEU A 571 -14.70 30.11 -17.96
N ALA A 572 -14.78 30.09 -16.62
CA ALA A 572 -15.62 31.01 -15.86
C ALA A 572 -15.15 32.46 -16.01
N GLN A 573 -13.84 32.71 -15.96
CA GLN A 573 -13.27 34.04 -16.15
C GLN A 573 -13.51 34.56 -17.57
N MET A 574 -13.32 33.73 -18.60
CA MET A 574 -13.62 34.09 -20.00
C MET A 574 -15.11 34.43 -20.19
N SER A 575 -15.99 33.75 -19.45
CA SER A 575 -17.45 33.98 -19.48
C SER A 575 -17.90 35.29 -18.84
N LEU A 576 -17.00 35.99 -18.13
CA LEU A 576 -17.26 37.33 -17.59
C LEU A 576 -17.06 38.42 -18.64
N THR A 577 -16.15 38.21 -19.59
CA THR A 577 -15.77 39.20 -20.61
C THR A 577 -16.44 38.95 -21.96
N THR A 578 -16.92 37.74 -22.21
CA THR A 578 -17.56 37.33 -23.46
C THR A 578 -18.91 36.68 -23.20
N ASP A 579 -19.86 36.91 -24.11
CA ASP A 579 -21.21 36.36 -23.99
C ASP A 579 -21.23 34.83 -24.13
N ASN A 580 -20.34 34.30 -25.00
CA ASN A 580 -20.06 32.87 -25.14
C ASN A 580 -18.56 32.64 -25.31
N VAL A 581 -18.02 31.71 -24.52
CA VAL A 581 -16.68 31.15 -24.71
C VAL A 581 -16.71 30.24 -25.93
N VAL A 582 -15.77 30.44 -26.86
CA VAL A 582 -15.65 29.69 -28.11
C VAL A 582 -14.39 28.82 -28.03
N LEU A 583 -14.57 27.50 -28.00
CA LEU A 583 -13.48 26.53 -27.86
C LEU A 583 -13.25 25.74 -29.16
N PRO A 584 -12.00 25.51 -29.59
CA PRO A 584 -11.70 24.73 -30.79
C PRO A 584 -11.91 23.23 -30.52
N THR A 585 -12.85 22.60 -31.24
CA THR A 585 -13.02 21.14 -31.24
C THR A 585 -12.52 20.55 -32.55
N PHE A 586 -12.57 19.22 -32.69
CA PHE A 586 -12.03 18.55 -33.87
C PHE A 586 -12.67 18.97 -35.20
N ARG A 587 -13.99 19.23 -35.22
CA ARG A 587 -14.72 19.62 -36.45
C ARG A 587 -15.23 21.05 -36.42
N ASP A 588 -15.83 21.44 -35.30
CA ASP A 588 -16.54 22.72 -35.16
C ASP A 588 -15.99 23.52 -33.96
N SER A 589 -16.57 24.69 -33.69
CA SER A 589 -16.33 25.41 -32.45
C SER A 589 -17.41 25.10 -31.41
N LEU A 590 -17.01 24.77 -30.19
CA LEU A 590 -17.93 24.61 -29.06
C LEU A 590 -18.18 25.97 -28.40
N LYS A 591 -19.43 26.42 -28.40
CA LYS A 591 -19.85 27.68 -27.78
C LYS A 591 -20.60 27.41 -26.48
N MET A 592 -20.11 27.91 -25.37
CA MET A 592 -20.76 27.74 -24.06
C MET A 592 -20.46 28.91 -23.12
N LYS A 593 -21.19 28.98 -22.01
CA LYS A 593 -20.89 29.88 -20.89
C LYS A 593 -20.68 29.08 -19.62
N VAL A 594 -19.75 29.49 -18.77
CA VAL A 594 -19.50 28.88 -17.47
C VAL A 594 -19.73 29.89 -16.37
N THR A 595 -20.49 29.51 -15.34
CA THR A 595 -20.70 30.31 -14.13
C THR A 595 -20.29 29.52 -12.89
N GLU A 596 -19.83 30.22 -11.86
CA GLU A 596 -19.57 29.64 -10.55
C GLU A 596 -20.73 30.02 -9.62
N GLU A 597 -21.49 29.02 -9.17
CA GLU A 597 -22.64 29.17 -8.28
C GLU A 597 -22.38 28.34 -7.01
N ALA A 598 -22.28 29.01 -5.85
CA ALA A 598 -22.04 28.36 -4.53
C ALA A 598 -20.83 27.40 -4.51
N GLY A 599 -19.72 27.79 -5.16
CA GLY A 599 -18.49 26.98 -5.22
C GLY A 599 -18.55 25.79 -6.19
N ARG A 600 -19.58 25.74 -7.06
CA ARG A 600 -19.73 24.73 -8.11
C ARG A 600 -19.79 25.40 -9.47
N TYR A 601 -19.27 24.73 -10.49
CA TYR A 601 -19.34 25.24 -11.85
C TYR A 601 -20.58 24.71 -12.59
N VAL A 602 -21.23 25.60 -13.33
CA VAL A 602 -22.39 25.31 -14.17
C VAL A 602 -22.08 25.75 -15.60
N ILE A 603 -22.18 24.81 -16.53
CA ILE A 603 -22.08 25.07 -17.97
C ILE A 603 -23.47 25.40 -18.51
N THR A 604 -23.61 26.53 -19.19
CA THR A 604 -24.78 26.87 -19.98
C THR A 604 -24.46 26.63 -21.46
N TRP A 605 -25.15 25.68 -22.07
CA TRP A 605 -25.00 25.32 -23.49
C TRP A 605 -26.37 25.20 -24.14
N ASN A 606 -26.64 25.99 -25.19
CA ASN A 606 -27.92 26.02 -25.89
C ASN A 606 -29.13 26.12 -24.94
N PHE A 607 -29.10 27.08 -24.00
CA PHE A 607 -30.11 27.31 -22.96
C PHE A 607 -30.24 26.20 -21.89
N LYS A 608 -29.47 25.11 -21.99
CA LYS A 608 -29.42 24.05 -20.98
C LYS A 608 -28.32 24.35 -19.95
N LYS A 609 -28.69 24.31 -18.66
CA LYS A 609 -27.74 24.35 -17.55
C LYS A 609 -27.30 22.92 -17.20
N ILE A 610 -25.98 22.71 -17.13
CA ILE A 610 -25.34 21.42 -16.89
C ILE A 610 -24.33 21.61 -15.75
N ASN A 611 -24.54 20.93 -14.64
CA ASN A 611 -23.61 20.97 -13.52
C ASN A 611 -22.32 20.23 -13.85
N VAL A 612 -21.19 20.80 -13.46
CA VAL A 612 -19.90 20.11 -13.47
C VAL A 612 -19.75 19.39 -12.14
N TYR A 613 -19.80 18.06 -12.18
CA TYR A 613 -19.77 17.20 -11.01
C TYR A 613 -18.35 17.05 -10.43
N ARG A 614 -17.34 16.90 -11.31
CA ARG A 614 -15.91 16.97 -10.97
C ARG A 614 -15.22 17.94 -11.92
N PRO A 615 -14.86 19.15 -11.47
CA PRO A 615 -14.03 20.05 -12.27
C PRO A 615 -12.57 19.57 -12.25
N ASP A 616 -11.82 20.02 -13.25
CA ASP A 616 -10.35 20.01 -13.26
C ASP A 616 -9.67 18.68 -12.88
N VAL A 617 -10.14 17.55 -13.42
CA VAL A 617 -9.51 16.23 -13.26
C VAL A 617 -8.26 16.18 -14.14
N GLU A 618 -7.12 16.55 -13.56
CA GLU A 618 -5.84 16.64 -14.28
C GLU A 618 -5.34 15.29 -14.80
N CYS A 619 -4.76 15.30 -16.00
CA CYS A 619 -4.12 14.16 -16.65
C CYS A 619 -2.77 14.62 -17.23
N THR A 620 -1.87 13.68 -17.58
CA THR A 620 -0.52 14.01 -18.09
C THR A 620 -0.54 14.69 -19.47
N ASN A 621 -1.62 14.54 -20.23
CA ASN A 621 -1.80 15.14 -21.57
C ASN A 621 -3.09 15.97 -21.69
N GLY A 622 -3.73 16.34 -20.60
CA GLY A 622 -4.99 17.07 -20.66
C GLY A 622 -5.68 17.24 -19.32
N ILE A 623 -6.94 17.66 -19.38
CA ILE A 623 -7.83 17.82 -18.25
C ILE A 623 -9.20 17.27 -18.61
N ILE A 624 -9.87 16.64 -17.63
CA ILE A 624 -11.24 16.16 -17.76
C ILE A 624 -12.15 17.03 -16.88
N HIS A 625 -13.31 17.41 -17.42
CA HIS A 625 -14.41 17.98 -16.65
C HIS A 625 -15.58 17.02 -16.69
N VAL A 626 -15.93 16.43 -15.54
CA VAL A 626 -17.02 15.47 -15.47
C VAL A 626 -18.33 16.20 -15.32
N ILE A 627 -19.23 16.04 -16.28
CA ILE A 627 -20.48 16.79 -16.38
C ILE A 627 -21.71 15.90 -16.17
N ASP A 628 -22.78 16.49 -15.62
CA ASP A 628 -24.00 15.77 -15.22
C ASP A 628 -24.99 15.48 -16.38
N TYR A 629 -24.68 15.95 -17.59
CA TYR A 629 -25.49 15.75 -18.79
C TYR A 629 -24.65 15.99 -20.05
N PRO A 630 -24.82 15.22 -21.14
CA PRO A 630 -24.06 15.42 -22.38
C PRO A 630 -24.44 16.69 -23.15
N LEU A 631 -23.49 17.28 -23.87
CA LEU A 631 -23.67 18.36 -24.85
C LEU A 631 -24.34 17.83 -26.13
N LEU A 632 -25.60 17.41 -25.98
CA LEU A 632 -26.41 16.70 -26.96
C LEU A 632 -27.77 17.39 -27.16
N GLN A 633 -28.19 17.50 -28.42
CA GLN A 633 -29.55 17.82 -28.84
C GLN A 633 -30.18 16.60 -29.53
N GLU A 634 -31.49 16.47 -29.44
CA GLU A 634 -32.22 15.35 -30.07
C GLU A 634 -31.94 15.23 -31.58
N LYS A 635 -31.88 16.37 -32.27
CA LYS A 635 -31.61 16.44 -33.72
C LYS A 635 -30.20 16.00 -34.13
N ASP A 636 -29.26 15.83 -33.20
CA ASP A 636 -27.90 15.38 -33.52
C ASP A 636 -27.87 13.90 -33.96
N VAL A 637 -28.92 13.14 -33.61
CA VAL A 637 -29.06 11.72 -33.93
C VAL A 637 -30.22 11.52 -34.91
N VAL A 638 -30.13 12.18 -36.08
CA VAL A 638 -31.08 12.03 -37.18
C VAL A 638 -30.82 10.77 -37.98
N VAL A 639 -31.91 10.11 -38.39
CA VAL A 639 -31.91 9.04 -39.38
C VAL A 639 -32.47 9.64 -40.66
N SER A 640 -31.67 9.70 -41.71
CA SER A 640 -32.23 9.69 -43.06
C SER A 640 -32.92 8.33 -43.21
N GLY A 641 -34.25 8.30 -43.18
CA GLY A 641 -34.99 7.13 -43.66
C GLY A 641 -34.74 7.01 -45.16
N GLY A 642 -33.66 6.35 -45.54
CA GLY A 642 -33.24 6.24 -46.93
C GLY A 642 -31.95 5.45 -47.00
N SER A 643 -32.04 4.30 -47.66
CA SER A 643 -30.96 3.40 -48.06
C SER A 643 -29.65 4.14 -48.31
N TYR A 644 -28.60 3.78 -47.59
CA TYR A 644 -27.23 3.96 -48.08
C TYR A 644 -27.12 3.15 -49.38
N LEU A 645 -27.30 3.80 -50.53
CA LEU A 645 -26.68 3.32 -51.76
C LEU A 645 -25.20 3.69 -51.64
N PRO A 646 -24.26 2.72 -51.67
CA PRO A 646 -22.85 3.05 -51.74
C PRO A 646 -22.59 3.90 -52.98
N GLU A 647 -21.59 4.80 -52.89
CA GLU A 647 -21.09 5.65 -53.97
C GLU A 647 -20.51 4.82 -55.13
N SER A 648 -21.38 4.13 -55.85
CA SER A 648 -21.10 3.43 -57.11
C SER A 648 -22.29 3.47 -58.08
N SER A 649 -23.44 4.03 -57.66
CA SER A 649 -24.67 4.06 -58.47
C SER A 649 -24.94 5.37 -59.23
N ILE A 650 -24.20 6.45 -58.94
CA ILE A 650 -24.25 7.67 -59.77
C ILE A 650 -23.64 7.41 -61.16
N CYS A 651 -22.69 6.49 -61.28
CA CYS A 651 -22.14 6.06 -62.57
C CYS A 651 -23.10 5.16 -63.39
N ILE A 652 -24.07 4.49 -62.76
CA ILE A 652 -24.99 3.57 -63.47
C ILE A 652 -26.21 4.32 -64.04
N MET A 653 -26.65 5.40 -63.39
CA MET A 653 -27.73 6.25 -63.91
C MET A 653 -27.27 7.15 -65.07
N LEU A 654 -25.99 7.55 -65.12
CA LEU A 654 -25.42 8.24 -66.29
C LEU A 654 -25.15 7.30 -67.48
N ALA A 655 -24.76 6.04 -67.24
CA ALA A 655 -24.54 5.07 -68.31
C ALA A 655 -25.85 4.70 -69.06
N ASN A 656 -26.97 4.61 -68.35
CA ASN A 656 -28.27 4.30 -68.96
C ASN A 656 -28.91 5.49 -69.69
N LEU A 657 -28.61 6.74 -69.32
CA LEU A 657 -29.06 7.92 -70.07
C LEU A 657 -28.27 8.14 -71.37
N ILE A 658 -26.99 7.74 -71.41
CA ILE A 658 -26.15 7.80 -72.62
C ILE A 658 -26.52 6.68 -73.60
N MET A 659 -26.85 5.47 -73.11
CA MET A 659 -27.29 4.36 -73.97
C MET A 659 -28.65 4.62 -74.64
N ILE A 660 -29.58 5.32 -73.97
CA ILE A 660 -30.90 5.66 -74.52
C ILE A 660 -30.82 6.84 -75.52
N THR A 661 -29.83 7.72 -75.40
CA THR A 661 -29.62 8.83 -76.35
C THR A 661 -28.86 8.41 -77.61
N VAL A 662 -27.96 7.42 -77.53
CA VAL A 662 -27.28 6.85 -78.71
C VAL A 662 -28.21 5.93 -79.51
N ALA A 663 -29.14 5.20 -78.88
CA ALA A 663 -30.11 4.36 -79.59
C ALA A 663 -31.21 5.14 -80.34
N LYS A 664 -31.38 6.45 -80.07
CA LYS A 664 -32.31 7.33 -80.81
C LYS A 664 -31.67 8.09 -81.97
N PHE A 665 -30.35 7.98 -82.16
CA PHE A 665 -29.62 8.63 -83.26
C PHE A 665 -29.09 7.67 -84.33
N LEU A 666 -29.38 6.36 -84.21
CA LEU A 666 -28.95 5.31 -85.15
C LEU A 666 -30.13 4.51 -85.74
N ASN A 667 -31.30 5.13 -85.88
CA ASN A 667 -32.37 4.68 -86.79
C ASN A 667 -32.80 5.84 -87.69
#